data_AF-A0A3C0VDK7-F1
#
_entry.id   AF-A0A3C0VDK7-F1
#
_cell.length_a   1.000
_cell.length_b   1.000
_cell.length_c   1.000
_cell.angle_alpha   90.00
_cell.angle_beta   90.00
_cell.angle_gamma   90.00
#
_symmetry.space_group_name_H-M   'P 1'
#
loop_
_entity.id
_entity.type
_entity.pdbx_description
1 polymer ?
#
loop_
_entity_poly.entity_id
_entity_poly.type
_entity_poly.pdbx_seq_one_letter_code
_entity_poly.pdbx_strand_id
1 'polypeptide(L)'
;PPAIGKFSNLSITDSTGPVTLPDAIAPVGVYDGAARIVPTGVYASWKASAETAYFVAERTQNGATEEIMLPGDMREVIDDGAAVGFVSYRLTAYTGAGVAGGNATINIWTNGMNGAGYVKQWNISPHLNQPYGWWPSIPDALKDYITDGAGITEANILPIPGTQVNTAFGGAAASTGCQCGPWLGAACTCAPVTFMYKADRGDGYLDFNDIFSDINDVMTYMVAYATNTTGADLGLYFEFNSDDSMVIMIDNTVWNIYQGCCNGNGVGLLPPGEHRLMLKVFEGGGGHNARLRILNTQTMQPFPTGDLLISAYPAAMTSVPGPLPAPVGMTMGGFVTDWLLIGQYRQPYGCGPSVANMLKDYLTEGAGGTQKTEENIVPVEGMQVFTDYAVAESTSCEKGTAAGATCDPLTVLATYTGDGRVNFSSIFGDQNDLMAYMVAYVTNNTDADVVVQLGTGSDDSIAVKLDNIVWQAVSWCRGYTANQDTTIMVIPPGTHRLMAKVFEGGGGFDGGVSLRDWETRGPLAPGVLSVSRTPPVGFVVPPAPVCISGLAAALTGEGVELAWTSPQAYDRFVIERKAVLENNWAVIATDVDGAATSFVDDEPLAGVAAAYYRVTPVIVIGPVSFGVCQQVAGVVNPGYVVYQEGMFPTAAYTGTQDTHIIINTADSNQGSSPLFEEGDWNAPNGYDHKEALLGFDIAALPAGKELQGATLGVFFDSSRNGVYNDHTVYIRQVMKQWNQGTGCCSDGPTAQTGEASWNWARQNEEAWEIPGAYGSTDITTPSPEVSAVFGAAAQRWVTFGGEGLKNILDTWFYEIFPNNGFKITQCEGVGTCTPGEANTYIQGAYDFCSSEHGDVTRRPVLVLNINRAPKVTVTPAGPLAAQLCFPAIAFDLAATVTDGDGDPLTIAWTSTGGTLTVGDPPTTANAAFDAIGEYVVTCTASDGITSTSKDVAISITECTNTAPTVALDPAGPVSIELCGATASQSFAATVSDPDEGQTLTATWSATGGTVVADGTSAIVTFDAVGEYEVTVSVSDGIATTTATAAVSVVECAGVQLYVGDANCSKALDIADAICILGYLFGPESDACKSPCCLAQMDTNDSNAVDIADAIRLLSYLFVNGDMKGPDASTIMPANAGCHLYPQPDVTLPCARSCPEY
;
A
#
# COMPACT_ATOMS: atom_id res chain seq x y z
N PRO A 1 -5.45 7.05 -76.75
CA PRO A 1 -4.11 7.44 -76.25
C PRO A 1 -3.02 6.59 -76.91
N PRO A 2 -1.79 7.10 -77.04
CA PRO A 2 -0.60 6.25 -77.20
C PRO A 2 -0.53 5.21 -76.06
N ALA A 3 0.26 4.15 -76.23
CA ALA A 3 0.41 3.15 -75.18
C ALA A 3 1.09 3.76 -73.94
N ILE A 4 0.31 4.01 -72.88
CA ILE A 4 0.85 4.47 -71.59
C ILE A 4 1.60 3.30 -70.94
N GLY A 5 2.92 3.40 -70.85
CA GLY A 5 3.77 2.41 -70.19
C GLY A 5 3.67 2.51 -68.65
N LYS A 6 3.65 1.36 -67.98
CA LYS A 6 3.75 1.19 -66.52
C LYS A 6 5.03 0.46 -66.15
N PHE A 7 5.68 0.80 -65.04
CA PHE A 7 7.00 0.29 -64.68
C PHE A 7 7.24 0.14 -63.17
N SER A 8 7.46 -1.11 -62.75
CA SER A 8 7.94 -1.48 -61.41
C SER A 8 9.36 -0.97 -61.07
N ASN A 9 10.11 -0.53 -62.08
CA ASN A 9 11.00 0.63 -62.07
C ASN A 9 11.35 0.96 -63.55
N LEU A 10 11.59 2.23 -63.83
CA LEU A 10 11.37 2.94 -65.11
C LEU A 10 12.16 2.43 -66.35
N SER A 11 11.49 2.22 -67.50
CA SER A 11 12.09 2.03 -68.86
C SER A 11 11.08 2.44 -69.98
N ILE A 12 11.35 2.26 -71.30
CA ILE A 12 10.35 2.37 -72.44
C ILE A 12 10.94 2.05 -73.83
N THR A 13 10.06 1.86 -74.83
CA THR A 13 10.18 2.02 -76.31
C THR A 13 8.73 2.10 -76.90
N ASP A 14 8.39 2.61 -78.10
CA ASP A 14 9.06 3.41 -79.16
C ASP A 14 7.98 4.11 -80.05
N SER A 15 8.36 5.19 -80.77
CA SER A 15 7.92 5.65 -82.12
C SER A 15 7.33 7.07 -82.27
N THR A 16 7.74 7.75 -83.35
CA THR A 16 7.71 9.22 -83.52
C THR A 16 6.54 9.79 -84.34
N GLY A 17 6.16 11.04 -84.03
CA GLY A 17 5.38 11.96 -84.88
C GLY A 17 5.52 13.41 -84.37
N PRO A 18 5.63 14.47 -85.23
CA PRO A 18 6.69 15.46 -84.97
C PRO A 18 6.31 16.98 -85.02
N VAL A 19 7.32 17.83 -84.69
CA VAL A 19 7.56 19.25 -85.10
C VAL A 19 6.84 20.40 -84.33
N THR A 20 7.40 21.61 -84.03
CA THR A 20 8.77 22.23 -83.86
C THR A 20 8.60 23.70 -83.34
N LEU A 21 9.61 24.32 -82.68
CA LEU A 21 10.05 25.76 -82.67
C LEU A 21 11.02 26.02 -81.46
N PRO A 22 11.85 27.10 -81.34
CA PRO A 22 12.71 27.84 -82.30
C PRO A 22 14.21 27.99 -81.86
N ASP A 23 15.03 28.70 -82.66
CA ASP A 23 16.50 28.52 -82.84
C ASP A 23 17.53 29.03 -81.79
N ALA A 24 17.20 29.30 -80.52
CA ALA A 24 18.12 30.03 -79.60
C ALA A 24 18.45 29.36 -78.24
N ILE A 25 18.10 28.09 -78.05
CA ILE A 25 18.53 27.27 -76.91
C ILE A 25 19.44 26.16 -77.46
N ALA A 26 20.23 25.49 -76.61
CA ALA A 26 21.12 24.39 -77.02
C ALA A 26 20.40 23.42 -77.99
N PRO A 27 21.07 22.90 -79.03
CA PRO A 27 20.42 22.21 -80.15
C PRO A 27 19.69 20.90 -79.78
N VAL A 28 19.76 20.51 -78.51
CA VAL A 28 18.94 19.47 -77.88
C VAL A 28 18.45 20.00 -76.54
N GLY A 29 17.19 19.77 -76.17
CA GLY A 29 16.67 20.12 -74.84
C GLY A 29 15.29 19.55 -74.52
N VAL A 30 14.95 19.53 -73.23
CA VAL A 30 13.62 19.19 -72.68
C VAL A 30 12.86 20.47 -72.33
N TYR A 31 11.55 20.52 -72.54
CA TYR A 31 10.68 21.65 -72.20
C TYR A 31 9.24 21.21 -71.88
N ASP A 32 8.44 22.09 -71.29
CA ASP A 32 7.04 21.85 -70.89
C ASP A 32 6.80 20.55 -70.10
N GLY A 33 7.68 20.27 -69.14
CA GLY A 33 7.54 19.13 -68.22
C GLY A 33 6.43 19.33 -67.19
N ALA A 34 5.53 18.35 -67.05
CA ALA A 34 4.42 18.34 -66.11
C ALA A 34 4.30 16.95 -65.46
N ALA A 35 3.78 16.89 -64.23
CA ALA A 35 3.41 15.62 -63.58
C ALA A 35 2.13 15.76 -62.77
N ARG A 36 1.46 14.62 -62.53
CA ARG A 36 0.30 14.47 -61.64
C ARG A 36 0.34 13.09 -60.98
N ILE A 37 -0.28 12.95 -59.82
CA ILE A 37 -0.49 11.62 -59.23
C ILE A 37 -1.58 10.91 -60.04
N VAL A 38 -1.44 9.60 -60.19
CA VAL A 38 -2.47 8.69 -60.68
C VAL A 38 -2.55 7.48 -59.74
N PRO A 39 -3.62 6.66 -59.79
CA PRO A 39 -3.81 5.50 -58.90
C PRO A 39 -2.65 4.50 -58.82
N THR A 40 -1.78 4.49 -59.83
CA THR A 40 -0.64 3.58 -59.93
C THR A 40 0.69 4.34 -59.94
N GLY A 41 0.81 5.46 -59.22
CA GLY A 41 2.07 6.20 -59.06
C GLY A 41 2.09 7.60 -59.67
N VAL A 42 3.27 8.08 -60.07
CA VAL A 42 3.44 9.42 -60.67
C VAL A 42 3.32 9.35 -62.19
N TYR A 43 2.30 9.98 -62.76
CA TYR A 43 2.28 10.27 -64.19
C TYR A 43 3.12 11.51 -64.48
N ALA A 44 4.06 11.41 -65.42
CA ALA A 44 4.84 12.54 -65.92
C ALA A 44 4.74 12.66 -67.45
N SER A 45 4.81 13.88 -67.97
CA SER A 45 4.80 14.18 -69.40
C SER A 45 5.70 15.40 -69.73
N TRP A 46 6.28 15.44 -70.93
CA TRP A 46 7.18 16.52 -71.37
C TRP A 46 7.30 16.60 -72.90
N LYS A 47 7.89 17.70 -73.38
CA LYS A 47 8.32 17.89 -74.78
C LYS A 47 9.85 17.89 -74.86
N ALA A 48 10.40 17.65 -76.04
CA ALA A 48 11.83 17.70 -76.29
C ALA A 48 12.16 18.04 -77.76
N SER A 49 13.37 18.53 -78.00
CA SER A 49 13.92 18.77 -79.35
C SER A 49 14.01 17.48 -80.17
N ALA A 50 13.93 17.60 -81.50
CA ALA A 50 13.93 16.46 -82.43
C ALA A 50 15.27 15.70 -82.44
N GLU A 51 16.34 16.37 -82.03
CA GLU A 51 17.73 15.91 -82.00
C GLU A 51 18.06 15.07 -80.74
N THR A 52 17.08 14.85 -79.87
CA THR A 52 17.24 14.04 -78.64
C THR A 52 17.27 12.56 -78.98
N ALA A 53 18.39 11.89 -78.71
CA ALA A 53 18.52 10.44 -78.88
C ALA A 53 18.18 9.65 -77.61
N TYR A 54 18.48 10.21 -76.44
CA TYR A 54 18.09 9.68 -75.13
C TYR A 54 18.00 10.81 -74.10
N PHE A 55 17.35 10.55 -72.96
CA PHE A 55 17.45 11.37 -71.77
C PHE A 55 18.14 10.58 -70.64
N VAL A 56 18.77 11.29 -69.72
CA VAL A 56 19.03 10.81 -68.36
C VAL A 56 17.98 11.47 -67.47
N ALA A 57 17.16 10.67 -66.79
CA ALA A 57 16.26 11.13 -65.73
C ALA A 57 16.88 10.83 -64.37
N GLU A 58 17.28 11.87 -63.66
CA GLU A 58 17.71 11.78 -62.26
C GLU A 58 16.45 11.81 -61.38
N ARG A 59 16.04 10.69 -60.78
CA ARG A 59 14.96 10.66 -59.77
C ARG A 59 15.57 10.86 -58.39
N THR A 60 15.29 12.00 -57.76
CA THR A 60 15.63 12.26 -56.35
C THR A 60 14.41 12.08 -55.46
N GLN A 61 14.49 11.15 -54.50
CA GLN A 61 13.50 10.95 -53.44
C GLN A 61 14.20 10.68 -52.10
N ASN A 62 13.70 11.26 -51.00
CA ASN A 62 14.23 11.08 -49.65
C ASN A 62 15.76 11.29 -49.51
N GLY A 63 16.33 12.18 -50.34
CA GLY A 63 17.76 12.48 -50.37
C GLY A 63 18.63 11.50 -51.18
N ALA A 64 18.06 10.40 -51.69
CA ALA A 64 18.73 9.51 -52.63
C ALA A 64 18.39 9.93 -54.07
N THR A 65 19.38 9.91 -54.97
CA THR A 65 19.20 10.10 -56.41
C THR A 65 19.57 8.82 -57.16
N GLU A 66 18.71 8.37 -58.07
CA GLU A 66 19.02 7.35 -59.07
C GLU A 66 18.99 7.95 -60.48
N GLU A 67 19.87 7.48 -61.36
CA GLU A 67 19.90 7.88 -62.78
C GLU A 67 19.25 6.81 -63.65
N ILE A 68 18.36 7.23 -64.54
CA ILE A 68 17.58 6.33 -65.40
C ILE A 68 17.71 6.76 -66.85
N MET A 69 18.15 5.86 -67.71
CA MET A 69 18.29 6.10 -69.15
C MET A 69 16.94 5.92 -69.84
N LEU A 70 16.44 7.00 -70.45
CA LEU A 70 15.15 7.07 -71.14
C LEU A 70 15.37 7.22 -72.65
N PRO A 71 14.59 6.57 -73.53
CA PRO A 71 14.64 6.82 -74.97
C PRO A 71 14.28 8.26 -75.34
N GLY A 72 14.95 8.82 -76.36
CA GLY A 72 14.81 10.22 -76.77
C GLY A 72 13.46 10.60 -77.38
N ASP A 73 12.63 9.61 -77.69
CA ASP A 73 11.26 9.72 -78.18
C ASP A 73 10.19 9.59 -77.09
N MET A 74 10.54 9.19 -75.86
CA MET A 74 9.60 9.16 -74.73
C MET A 74 9.05 10.56 -74.40
N ARG A 75 7.74 10.69 -74.24
CA ARG A 75 7.08 11.96 -73.86
C ARG A 75 6.13 11.86 -72.67
N GLU A 76 5.69 10.66 -72.27
CA GLU A 76 4.80 10.44 -71.12
C GLU A 76 5.11 9.08 -70.45
N VAL A 77 4.95 8.98 -69.12
CA VAL A 77 5.24 7.75 -68.35
C VAL A 77 4.48 7.71 -67.02
N ILE A 78 4.37 6.52 -66.40
CA ILE A 78 3.98 6.35 -64.99
C ILE A 78 5.13 5.68 -64.22
N ASP A 79 5.62 6.35 -63.17
CA ASP A 79 6.53 5.78 -62.16
C ASP A 79 5.71 5.20 -61.00
N ASP A 80 5.54 3.87 -60.99
CA ASP A 80 4.78 3.16 -59.95
C ASP A 80 5.64 2.76 -58.72
N GLY A 81 6.95 3.01 -58.78
CA GLY A 81 7.90 2.81 -57.67
C GLY A 81 8.11 4.05 -56.79
N ALA A 82 7.51 5.20 -57.13
CA ALA A 82 7.61 6.43 -56.35
C ALA A 82 6.87 6.32 -55.01
N ALA A 83 7.59 6.30 -53.89
CA ALA A 83 7.01 6.23 -52.55
C ALA A 83 6.28 7.54 -52.17
N VAL A 84 5.55 7.54 -51.04
CA VAL A 84 4.87 8.74 -50.50
C VAL A 84 5.91 9.79 -50.07
N GLY A 85 5.86 11.01 -50.62
CA GLY A 85 6.79 12.10 -50.31
C GLY A 85 7.03 13.07 -51.47
N PHE A 86 8.10 13.88 -51.37
CA PHE A 86 8.57 14.73 -52.48
C PHE A 86 9.50 13.95 -53.41
N VAL A 87 9.23 14.04 -54.71
CA VAL A 87 10.06 13.46 -55.77
C VAL A 87 10.38 14.52 -56.82
N SER A 88 11.66 14.62 -57.15
CA SER A 88 12.18 15.45 -58.23
C SER A 88 12.68 14.55 -59.36
N TYR A 89 12.25 14.80 -60.59
CA TYR A 89 12.76 14.16 -61.79
C TYR A 89 13.48 15.20 -62.63
N ARG A 90 14.80 15.11 -62.76
CA ARG A 90 15.57 15.98 -63.66
C ARG A 90 15.91 15.24 -64.95
N LEU A 91 15.20 15.59 -66.02
CA LEU A 91 15.38 15.03 -67.35
C LEU A 91 16.37 15.87 -68.14
N THR A 92 17.55 15.31 -68.41
CA THR A 92 18.59 15.90 -69.27
C THR A 92 18.58 15.20 -70.63
N ALA A 93 18.33 15.94 -71.71
CA ALA A 93 18.38 15.39 -73.07
C ALA A 93 19.81 15.25 -73.60
N TYR A 94 20.08 14.25 -74.43
CA TYR A 94 21.39 14.00 -75.06
C TYR A 94 21.26 13.72 -76.56
N THR A 95 22.26 14.16 -77.34
CA THR A 95 22.43 13.77 -78.76
C THR A 95 22.83 12.29 -78.90
N GLY A 96 22.71 11.75 -80.11
CA GLY A 96 23.27 10.42 -80.47
C GLY A 96 24.81 10.34 -80.41
N ALA A 97 25.50 11.46 -80.18
CA ALA A 97 26.94 11.52 -79.93
C ALA A 97 27.28 11.65 -78.42
N GLY A 98 26.28 11.53 -77.53
CA GLY A 98 26.47 11.61 -76.07
C GLY A 98 26.65 13.03 -75.52
N VAL A 99 26.39 14.07 -76.32
CA VAL A 99 26.47 15.48 -75.88
C VAL A 99 25.17 15.87 -75.17
N ALA A 100 25.28 16.29 -73.91
CA ALA A 100 24.18 16.78 -73.10
C ALA A 100 23.62 18.12 -73.62
N GLY A 101 22.31 18.28 -73.55
CA GLY A 101 21.55 19.47 -73.93
C GLY A 101 20.86 20.14 -72.74
N GLY A 102 19.82 20.93 -73.03
CA GLY A 102 18.96 21.53 -72.01
C GLY A 102 18.23 20.47 -71.18
N ASN A 103 18.15 20.69 -69.87
CA ASN A 103 17.41 19.83 -68.94
C ASN A 103 16.14 20.52 -68.42
N ALA A 104 15.15 19.72 -68.05
CA ALA A 104 13.96 20.15 -67.34
C ALA A 104 13.83 19.38 -66.02
N THR A 105 13.42 20.08 -64.96
CA THR A 105 13.14 19.45 -63.65
C THR A 105 11.65 19.45 -63.40
N ILE A 106 11.09 18.27 -63.13
CA ILE A 106 9.69 18.05 -62.79
C ILE A 106 9.62 17.67 -61.32
N ASN A 107 9.04 18.55 -60.51
CA ASN A 107 8.91 18.37 -59.06
C ASN A 107 7.47 18.01 -58.71
N ILE A 108 7.26 16.94 -57.95
CA ILE A 108 5.93 16.52 -57.52
C ILE A 108 5.95 15.98 -56.09
N TRP A 109 4.87 16.22 -55.36
CA TRP A 109 4.55 15.46 -54.16
C TRP A 109 3.65 14.30 -54.56
N THR A 110 4.01 13.08 -54.16
CA THR A 110 3.28 11.84 -54.51
C THR A 110 2.09 11.56 -53.58
N ASN A 111 1.95 12.37 -52.53
CA ASN A 111 0.68 12.66 -51.88
C ASN A 111 0.11 13.95 -52.48
N GLY A 112 -1.20 14.02 -52.75
CA GLY A 112 -1.91 15.22 -53.20
C GLY A 112 -1.99 16.31 -52.12
N MET A 113 -1.17 16.21 -51.08
CA MET A 113 -1.03 17.08 -49.94
C MET A 113 0.46 17.46 -49.77
N ASN A 114 0.79 18.68 -49.32
CA ASN A 114 2.18 19.02 -48.95
C ASN A 114 2.51 18.59 -47.52
N GLY A 115 3.80 18.59 -47.17
CA GLY A 115 4.28 18.27 -45.81
C GLY A 115 3.84 19.23 -44.71
N ALA A 116 3.02 20.25 -45.00
CA ALA A 116 2.36 21.11 -44.02
C ALA A 116 0.86 20.79 -43.86
N GLY A 117 0.31 19.80 -44.58
CA GLY A 117 -1.09 19.37 -44.48
C GLY A 117 -2.05 19.96 -45.52
N TYR A 118 -1.58 20.84 -46.42
CA TYR A 118 -2.46 21.48 -47.40
C TYR A 118 -2.74 20.61 -48.61
N VAL A 119 -4.01 20.51 -49.01
CA VAL A 119 -4.46 19.76 -50.19
C VAL A 119 -4.21 20.55 -51.46
N LYS A 120 -3.58 19.90 -52.44
CA LYS A 120 -2.98 20.52 -53.62
C LYS A 120 -3.54 20.03 -54.96
N GLN A 121 -4.30 18.95 -54.94
CA GLN A 121 -4.83 18.30 -56.14
C GLN A 121 -6.34 18.22 -56.08
N TRP A 122 -6.99 18.80 -57.07
CA TRP A 122 -8.44 18.91 -57.12
C TRP A 122 -8.96 18.66 -58.53
N ASN A 123 -10.08 17.95 -58.62
CA ASN A 123 -10.97 17.99 -59.77
C ASN A 123 -12.00 19.06 -59.51
N ILE A 124 -11.97 20.13 -60.30
CA ILE A 124 -12.92 21.24 -60.13
C ILE A 124 -13.97 21.23 -61.24
N SER A 125 -15.19 21.64 -60.89
CA SER A 125 -16.17 22.05 -61.90
C SER A 125 -15.76 23.41 -62.51
N PRO A 126 -16.37 23.83 -63.63
CA PRO A 126 -16.51 25.25 -63.92
C PRO A 126 -17.37 25.94 -62.85
N HIS A 127 -17.50 27.26 -62.93
CA HIS A 127 -18.47 27.99 -62.11
C HIS A 127 -19.89 27.54 -62.46
N LEU A 128 -20.69 27.24 -61.45
CA LEU A 128 -22.11 26.95 -61.57
C LEU A 128 -22.88 28.14 -61.00
N ASN A 129 -23.74 28.76 -61.80
CA ASN A 129 -24.50 29.95 -61.40
C ASN A 129 -25.46 29.58 -60.27
N GLN A 130 -25.34 30.24 -59.12
CA GLN A 130 -26.09 29.92 -57.91
C GLN A 130 -26.90 31.15 -57.44
N PRO A 131 -28.21 31.01 -57.14
CA PRO A 131 -29.09 32.14 -56.90
C PRO A 131 -29.14 32.64 -55.44
N TYR A 132 -28.25 32.19 -54.57
CA TYR A 132 -28.32 32.39 -53.11
C TYR A 132 -27.24 33.36 -52.57
N GLY A 133 -26.35 33.86 -53.42
CA GLY A 133 -25.29 34.80 -53.07
C GLY A 133 -24.22 34.23 -52.15
N TRP A 134 -23.42 35.10 -51.54
CA TRP A 134 -22.25 34.76 -50.73
C TRP A 134 -22.55 33.98 -49.44
N TRP A 135 -23.78 34.09 -48.93
CA TRP A 135 -24.26 33.48 -47.68
C TRP A 135 -25.52 32.64 -47.93
N PRO A 136 -25.41 31.50 -48.66
CA PRO A 136 -26.53 30.58 -48.84
C PRO A 136 -27.00 30.06 -47.48
N SER A 137 -28.31 29.86 -47.29
CA SER A 137 -28.81 29.21 -46.07
C SER A 137 -28.31 27.76 -45.99
N ILE A 138 -28.27 27.14 -44.80
CA ILE A 138 -27.84 25.74 -44.65
C ILE A 138 -28.63 24.81 -45.61
N PRO A 139 -29.98 24.87 -45.71
CA PRO A 139 -30.73 24.13 -46.72
C PRO A 139 -30.35 24.42 -48.18
N ASP A 140 -29.90 25.64 -48.51
CA ASP A 140 -29.49 26.00 -49.87
C ASP A 140 -28.09 25.50 -50.22
N ALA A 141 -27.14 25.59 -49.27
CA ALA A 141 -25.79 25.07 -49.42
C ALA A 141 -25.77 23.54 -49.59
N LEU A 142 -26.74 22.85 -48.99
CA LEU A 142 -26.90 21.39 -49.05
C LEU A 142 -27.62 20.87 -50.31
N LYS A 143 -28.10 21.74 -51.21
CA LYS A 143 -28.71 21.29 -52.48
C LYS A 143 -27.68 20.66 -53.42
N ASP A 144 -28.18 19.82 -54.33
CA ASP A 144 -27.42 19.27 -55.46
C ASP A 144 -27.35 20.31 -56.60
N TYR A 145 -26.15 20.74 -56.98
CA TYR A 145 -25.92 21.69 -58.07
C TYR A 145 -25.43 21.01 -59.37
N ILE A 146 -25.29 19.67 -59.41
CA ILE A 146 -24.66 18.93 -60.51
C ILE A 146 -25.34 17.59 -60.85
N THR A 147 -26.67 17.55 -60.75
CA THR A 147 -27.48 16.42 -61.24
C THR A 147 -27.90 16.57 -62.70
N ASP A 148 -27.97 15.46 -63.44
CA ASP A 148 -28.57 15.37 -64.78
C ASP A 148 -30.10 15.13 -64.76
N GLY A 149 -30.69 14.94 -63.59
CA GLY A 149 -32.10 14.58 -63.41
C GLY A 149 -32.48 13.18 -63.91
N ALA A 150 -31.51 12.36 -64.32
CA ALA A 150 -31.70 11.05 -64.95
C ALA A 150 -30.94 9.90 -64.27
N GLY A 151 -30.01 10.21 -63.35
CA GLY A 151 -29.36 9.23 -62.48
C GLY A 151 -28.01 9.67 -61.91
N ILE A 152 -27.36 10.70 -62.48
CA ILE A 152 -26.16 11.30 -61.92
C ILE A 152 -26.58 12.39 -60.94
N THR A 153 -25.98 12.36 -59.75
CA THR A 153 -26.21 13.32 -58.66
C THR A 153 -24.90 13.67 -57.98
N GLU A 154 -24.90 14.75 -57.21
CA GLU A 154 -23.85 15.05 -56.22
C GLU A 154 -23.57 13.84 -55.32
N ALA A 155 -24.60 13.05 -54.97
CA ALA A 155 -24.47 11.94 -54.04
C ALA A 155 -23.74 10.70 -54.59
N ASN A 156 -23.64 10.54 -55.92
CA ASN A 156 -23.06 9.33 -56.53
C ASN A 156 -21.94 9.58 -57.54
N ILE A 157 -21.68 10.83 -57.92
CA ILE A 157 -20.65 11.16 -58.90
C ILE A 157 -19.23 10.89 -58.38
N LEU A 158 -18.42 10.23 -59.20
CA LEU A 158 -16.96 10.07 -59.00
C LEU A 158 -16.23 10.88 -60.07
N PRO A 159 -16.12 12.21 -59.90
CA PRO A 159 -15.53 13.04 -60.93
C PRO A 159 -14.02 12.83 -60.98
N ILE A 160 -13.54 12.52 -62.19
CA ILE A 160 -12.15 12.58 -62.61
C ILE A 160 -12.02 13.65 -63.71
N PRO A 161 -10.82 14.09 -64.08
CA PRO A 161 -10.64 15.03 -65.19
C PRO A 161 -11.25 14.49 -66.48
N GLY A 162 -12.15 15.26 -67.09
CA GLY A 162 -12.92 14.86 -68.26
C GLY A 162 -14.28 14.22 -67.96
N THR A 163 -14.66 14.01 -66.68
CA THR A 163 -16.02 13.57 -66.34
C THR A 163 -17.04 14.63 -66.77
N GLN A 164 -18.04 14.19 -67.55
CA GLN A 164 -19.06 15.06 -68.14
C GLN A 164 -20.44 14.80 -67.53
N VAL A 165 -21.15 15.87 -67.15
CA VAL A 165 -22.53 15.81 -66.64
C VAL A 165 -23.44 16.72 -67.47
N ASN A 166 -24.56 16.19 -67.95
CA ASN A 166 -25.59 16.99 -68.64
C ASN A 166 -26.50 17.67 -67.61
N THR A 167 -25.94 18.60 -66.83
CA THR A 167 -26.60 19.21 -65.68
C THR A 167 -27.97 19.81 -66.04
N ALA A 168 -29.00 19.43 -65.30
CA ALA A 168 -30.38 19.87 -65.49
C ALA A 168 -30.62 21.26 -64.86
N PHE A 169 -29.91 22.27 -65.38
CA PHE A 169 -29.91 23.65 -64.90
C PHE A 169 -31.32 24.26 -64.79
N GLY A 170 -31.61 24.91 -63.66
CA GLY A 170 -32.91 25.52 -63.39
C GLY A 170 -34.08 24.51 -63.28
N GLY A 171 -33.75 23.22 -63.17
CA GLY A 171 -34.70 22.11 -63.08
C GLY A 171 -34.44 21.25 -61.85
N ALA A 172 -33.80 20.09 -62.05
CA ALA A 172 -33.44 19.19 -60.95
C ALA A 172 -32.17 19.66 -60.20
N ALA A 173 -31.26 20.35 -60.89
CA ALA A 173 -30.09 20.97 -60.27
C ALA A 173 -30.43 22.36 -59.72
N ALA A 174 -29.89 22.69 -58.55
CA ALA A 174 -30.02 24.01 -57.93
C ALA A 174 -29.20 25.11 -58.63
N SER A 175 -28.24 24.72 -59.48
CA SER A 175 -27.55 25.63 -60.38
C SER A 175 -28.46 26.08 -61.52
N THR A 176 -28.40 27.36 -61.87
CA THR A 176 -29.24 27.96 -62.94
C THR A 176 -28.52 28.04 -64.29
N GLY A 177 -27.22 27.76 -64.31
CA GLY A 177 -26.36 27.80 -65.47
C GLY A 177 -24.92 27.46 -65.08
N CYS A 178 -24.00 27.65 -66.03
CA CYS A 178 -22.57 27.44 -65.81
C CYS A 178 -21.75 28.41 -66.66
N GLN A 179 -20.58 28.81 -66.16
CA GLN A 179 -19.65 29.71 -66.82
C GLN A 179 -18.23 29.14 -66.87
N CYS A 180 -17.62 29.22 -68.05
CA CYS A 180 -16.20 28.93 -68.30
C CYS A 180 -15.49 30.24 -68.64
N GLY A 181 -14.33 30.47 -68.04
CA GLY A 181 -13.50 31.64 -68.34
C GLY A 181 -12.92 31.61 -69.76
N PRO A 182 -12.61 32.79 -70.33
CA PRO A 182 -12.16 32.91 -71.72
C PRO A 182 -10.81 32.25 -72.02
N TRP A 183 -10.02 31.90 -70.99
CA TRP A 183 -8.64 31.43 -71.12
C TRP A 183 -8.48 29.90 -71.22
N LEU A 184 -9.52 29.12 -70.94
CA LEU A 184 -9.41 27.64 -70.84
C LEU A 184 -9.68 26.88 -72.14
N GLY A 185 -10.17 27.55 -73.19
CA GLY A 185 -10.43 26.93 -74.49
C GLY A 185 -11.33 25.68 -74.40
N ALA A 186 -10.95 24.63 -75.13
CA ALA A 186 -11.73 23.37 -75.17
C ALA A 186 -11.63 22.50 -73.89
N ALA A 187 -10.83 22.90 -72.89
CA ALA A 187 -10.67 22.12 -71.65
C ALA A 187 -11.82 22.34 -70.66
N CYS A 188 -12.53 23.48 -70.75
CA CYS A 188 -13.70 23.80 -69.94
C CYS A 188 -14.96 23.76 -70.81
N THR A 189 -15.98 23.01 -70.39
CA THR A 189 -17.30 23.04 -71.03
C THR A 189 -18.41 23.06 -69.98
N CYS A 190 -19.52 23.72 -70.30
CA CYS A 190 -20.69 23.89 -69.44
C CYS A 190 -21.93 23.11 -69.90
N ALA A 191 -21.94 22.60 -71.13
CA ALA A 191 -23.00 21.76 -71.67
C ALA A 191 -22.39 20.67 -72.56
N PRO A 192 -22.03 19.48 -72.01
CA PRO A 192 -22.09 19.11 -70.59
C PRO A 192 -21.10 19.88 -69.70
N VAL A 193 -21.36 19.92 -68.40
CA VAL A 193 -20.38 20.37 -67.39
C VAL A 193 -19.23 19.35 -67.36
N THR A 194 -18.00 19.80 -67.58
CA THR A 194 -16.81 18.94 -67.54
C THR A 194 -15.90 19.28 -66.36
N PHE A 195 -15.60 18.29 -65.53
CA PHE A 195 -14.61 18.41 -64.45
C PHE A 195 -13.18 18.47 -64.99
N MET A 196 -12.33 19.28 -64.36
CA MET A 196 -10.95 19.54 -64.79
C MET A 196 -9.95 19.31 -63.65
N TYR A 197 -8.78 18.75 -63.96
CA TYR A 197 -7.66 18.72 -63.03
C TYR A 197 -7.12 20.14 -62.82
N LYS A 198 -6.94 20.53 -61.56
CA LYS A 198 -6.13 21.69 -61.16
C LYS A 198 -5.20 21.31 -60.01
N ALA A 199 -3.95 21.74 -60.15
CA ALA A 199 -3.01 21.84 -59.06
C ALA A 199 -3.04 23.28 -58.50
N ASP A 200 -2.74 23.41 -57.22
CA ASP A 200 -2.62 24.68 -56.49
C ASP A 200 -1.34 25.48 -56.82
N ARG A 201 -1.13 26.61 -56.14
CA ARG A 201 0.13 27.37 -56.18
C ARG A 201 1.26 26.74 -55.33
N GLY A 202 1.08 25.54 -54.80
CA GLY A 202 2.03 24.76 -53.97
C GLY A 202 1.82 24.86 -52.45
N ASP A 203 1.06 25.86 -52.00
CA ASP A 203 0.78 26.20 -50.59
C ASP A 203 -0.64 25.82 -50.14
N GLY A 204 -1.45 25.21 -51.00
CA GLY A 204 -2.86 24.88 -50.83
C GLY A 204 -3.83 25.88 -51.44
N TYR A 205 -3.38 27.08 -51.83
CA TYR A 205 -4.28 28.14 -52.28
C TYR A 205 -4.66 27.96 -53.75
N LEU A 206 -5.97 27.87 -54.01
CA LEU A 206 -6.54 27.87 -55.36
C LEU A 206 -7.38 29.13 -55.55
N ASP A 207 -6.97 29.91 -56.55
CA ASP A 207 -7.60 31.16 -56.96
C ASP A 207 -8.46 30.88 -58.20
N PHE A 208 -9.79 30.96 -58.07
CA PHE A 208 -10.69 30.67 -59.19
C PHE A 208 -10.78 31.86 -60.16
N ASN A 209 -10.53 33.09 -59.70
CA ASN A 209 -10.53 34.28 -60.55
C ASN A 209 -9.41 34.20 -61.62
N ASP A 210 -8.24 33.66 -61.26
CA ASP A 210 -7.15 33.33 -62.21
C ASP A 210 -7.58 32.30 -63.28
N ILE A 211 -8.48 31.38 -62.93
CA ILE A 211 -8.85 30.23 -63.75
C ILE A 211 -10.02 30.56 -64.68
N PHE A 212 -10.99 31.32 -64.17
CA PHE A 212 -12.29 31.54 -64.81
C PHE A 212 -12.64 33.01 -65.07
N SER A 213 -11.81 33.95 -64.61
CA SER A 213 -12.15 35.37 -64.39
C SER A 213 -13.02 35.59 -63.15
N ASP A 214 -13.00 36.83 -62.67
CA ASP A 214 -13.86 37.35 -61.61
C ASP A 214 -15.34 37.35 -62.08
N ILE A 215 -16.18 36.59 -61.38
CA ILE A 215 -17.59 36.32 -61.71
C ILE A 215 -18.37 36.17 -60.41
N ASN A 216 -19.42 36.96 -60.24
CA ASN A 216 -20.31 36.93 -59.06
C ASN A 216 -21.40 35.86 -59.13
N ASP A 217 -21.93 35.47 -57.97
CA ASP A 217 -23.12 34.62 -57.76
C ASP A 217 -22.96 33.21 -58.35
N VAL A 218 -21.88 32.55 -57.91
CA VAL A 218 -21.39 31.28 -58.46
C VAL A 218 -20.95 30.30 -57.38
N MET A 219 -20.87 29.02 -57.74
CA MET A 219 -20.34 27.96 -56.89
C MET A 219 -19.42 27.04 -57.70
N THR A 220 -18.33 26.61 -57.09
CA THR A 220 -17.36 25.66 -57.68
C THR A 220 -17.23 24.43 -56.79
N TYR A 221 -17.43 23.25 -57.35
CA TYR A 221 -17.05 22.00 -56.68
C TYR A 221 -15.54 21.83 -56.73
N MET A 222 -14.93 21.35 -55.64
CA MET A 222 -13.58 20.79 -55.64
C MET A 222 -13.66 19.37 -55.11
N VAL A 223 -13.13 18.39 -55.85
CA VAL A 223 -13.20 16.97 -55.46
C VAL A 223 -11.83 16.32 -55.51
N ALA A 224 -11.51 15.59 -54.44
CA ALA A 224 -10.34 14.74 -54.31
C ALA A 224 -10.76 13.40 -53.67
N TYR A 225 -9.84 12.46 -53.62
CA TYR A 225 -10.02 11.14 -53.02
C TYR A 225 -9.03 11.02 -51.87
N ALA A 226 -9.56 10.80 -50.67
CA ALA A 226 -8.82 10.66 -49.42
C ALA A 226 -8.78 9.18 -49.02
N THR A 227 -7.60 8.60 -48.91
CA THR A 227 -7.42 7.22 -48.44
C THR A 227 -6.79 7.24 -47.05
N ASN A 228 -7.52 6.70 -46.07
CA ASN A 228 -6.97 6.27 -44.80
C ASN A 228 -6.36 4.87 -45.00
N THR A 229 -5.04 4.76 -44.86
CA THR A 229 -4.33 3.48 -45.04
C THR A 229 -4.17 2.69 -43.74
N THR A 230 -4.66 3.23 -42.62
CA THR A 230 -4.54 2.63 -41.29
C THR A 230 -5.71 1.68 -40.99
N GLY A 231 -5.59 0.92 -39.90
CA GLY A 231 -6.65 0.00 -39.44
C GLY A 231 -7.70 0.63 -38.51
N ALA A 232 -7.64 1.94 -38.27
CA ALA A 232 -8.50 2.68 -37.33
C ALA A 232 -9.01 3.98 -37.97
N ASP A 233 -10.03 4.60 -37.37
CA ASP A 233 -10.55 5.88 -37.85
C ASP A 233 -9.53 7.01 -37.64
N LEU A 234 -9.37 7.89 -38.62
CA LEU A 234 -8.53 9.09 -38.49
C LEU A 234 -9.38 10.32 -38.16
N GLY A 235 -9.13 10.92 -37.00
CA GLY A 235 -9.68 12.23 -36.65
C GLY A 235 -9.00 13.34 -37.45
N LEU A 236 -9.79 14.02 -38.28
CA LEU A 236 -9.35 15.09 -39.17
C LEU A 236 -9.64 16.45 -38.55
N TYR A 237 -8.63 17.30 -38.45
CA TYR A 237 -8.80 18.72 -38.14
C TYR A 237 -8.63 19.52 -39.43
N PHE A 238 -9.65 20.29 -39.79
CA PHE A 238 -9.64 21.12 -40.97
C PHE A 238 -9.28 22.56 -40.59
N GLU A 239 -8.30 23.14 -41.28
CA GLU A 239 -8.16 24.60 -41.39
C GLU A 239 -8.47 24.97 -42.82
N PHE A 240 -9.36 25.94 -43.05
CA PHE A 240 -9.82 26.28 -44.38
C PHE A 240 -10.01 27.78 -44.58
N ASN A 241 -9.72 28.21 -45.81
CA ASN A 241 -9.95 29.58 -46.26
C ASN A 241 -10.82 29.54 -47.50
N SER A 242 -11.77 30.46 -47.58
CA SER A 242 -12.50 30.81 -48.79
C SER A 242 -12.90 32.28 -48.67
N ASP A 243 -13.09 32.99 -49.78
CA ASP A 243 -13.57 34.37 -49.72
C ASP A 243 -14.99 34.46 -49.15
N ASP A 244 -15.79 33.43 -49.40
CA ASP A 244 -17.21 33.32 -49.05
C ASP A 244 -17.50 31.91 -48.48
N SER A 245 -18.77 31.51 -48.44
CA SER A 245 -19.22 30.29 -47.77
C SER A 245 -18.66 29.00 -48.39
N MET A 246 -18.39 27.98 -47.56
CA MET A 246 -17.99 26.65 -48.04
C MET A 246 -18.67 25.49 -47.30
N VAL A 247 -18.76 24.34 -47.96
CA VAL A 247 -19.20 23.06 -47.37
C VAL A 247 -18.10 22.03 -47.57
N ILE A 248 -17.72 21.31 -46.51
CA ILE A 248 -16.75 20.19 -46.56
C ILE A 248 -17.51 18.88 -46.31
N MET A 249 -17.41 17.97 -47.27
CA MET A 249 -18.07 16.66 -47.26
C MET A 249 -17.04 15.53 -47.44
N ILE A 250 -17.24 14.43 -46.74
CA ILE A 250 -16.56 13.16 -46.99
C ILE A 250 -17.62 12.14 -47.38
N ASP A 251 -17.47 11.57 -48.57
CA ASP A 251 -18.48 10.82 -49.30
C ASP A 251 -19.76 11.62 -49.45
N ASN A 252 -20.75 11.30 -48.61
CA ASN A 252 -22.04 11.98 -48.53
C ASN A 252 -22.30 12.59 -47.14
N THR A 253 -21.34 12.48 -46.22
CA THR A 253 -21.39 13.04 -44.87
C THR A 253 -20.93 14.49 -44.90
N VAL A 254 -21.78 15.42 -44.50
CA VAL A 254 -21.40 16.83 -44.31
C VAL A 254 -20.72 16.96 -42.96
N TRP A 255 -19.45 17.37 -42.98
CA TRP A 255 -18.67 17.55 -41.76
C TRP A 255 -18.68 19.00 -41.28
N ASN A 256 -18.56 19.96 -42.21
CA ASN A 256 -18.52 21.37 -41.88
C ASN A 256 -19.31 22.18 -42.91
N ILE A 257 -20.07 23.16 -42.42
CA ILE A 257 -20.71 24.20 -43.22
C ILE A 257 -20.20 25.52 -42.64
N TYR A 258 -19.46 26.27 -43.45
CA TYR A 258 -18.99 27.59 -43.10
C TYR A 258 -19.79 28.62 -43.88
N GLN A 259 -20.47 29.52 -43.16
CA GLN A 259 -21.20 30.64 -43.76
C GLN A 259 -20.51 31.94 -43.36
N GLY A 260 -19.86 32.61 -44.30
CA GLY A 260 -19.00 33.77 -44.06
C GLY A 260 -17.65 33.68 -44.78
N CYS A 261 -16.76 34.64 -44.55
CA CYS A 261 -15.49 34.79 -45.28
C CYS A 261 -14.26 34.26 -44.54
N CYS A 262 -13.15 34.23 -45.27
CA CYS A 262 -11.80 34.41 -44.78
C CYS A 262 -11.14 33.17 -44.15
N ASN A 263 -11.47 32.78 -42.92
CA ASN A 263 -10.79 31.66 -42.24
C ASN A 263 -11.74 30.95 -41.26
N GLY A 264 -11.83 29.63 -41.39
CA GLY A 264 -12.60 28.78 -40.49
C GLY A 264 -11.88 27.49 -40.20
N ASN A 265 -12.25 26.88 -39.08
CA ASN A 265 -11.72 25.60 -38.63
C ASN A 265 -12.87 24.61 -38.48
N GLY A 266 -12.57 23.32 -38.57
CA GLY A 266 -13.57 22.26 -38.52
C GLY A 266 -12.99 20.93 -38.10
N VAL A 267 -13.86 19.94 -37.90
CA VAL A 267 -13.45 18.56 -37.61
C VAL A 267 -14.13 17.56 -38.54
N GLY A 268 -13.52 16.39 -38.68
CA GLY A 268 -14.03 15.27 -39.46
C GLY A 268 -13.54 13.93 -38.93
N LEU A 269 -14.14 12.86 -39.42
CA LEU A 269 -13.67 11.49 -39.21
C LEU A 269 -13.53 10.82 -40.57
N LEU A 270 -12.43 10.10 -40.76
CA LEU A 270 -12.14 9.34 -41.97
C LEU A 270 -11.93 7.86 -41.61
N PRO A 271 -12.93 7.00 -41.84
CA PRO A 271 -12.81 5.56 -41.61
C PRO A 271 -11.70 4.90 -42.45
N PRO A 272 -11.28 3.67 -42.14
CA PRO A 272 -10.34 2.91 -42.96
C PRO A 272 -10.83 2.71 -44.40
N GLY A 273 -9.96 3.00 -45.37
CA GLY A 273 -10.24 2.83 -46.80
C GLY A 273 -10.19 4.14 -47.60
N GLU A 274 -10.73 4.08 -48.82
CA GLU A 274 -10.79 5.21 -49.74
C GLU A 274 -12.17 5.90 -49.70
N HIS A 275 -12.15 7.22 -49.62
CA HIS A 275 -13.31 8.11 -49.49
C HIS A 275 -13.21 9.29 -50.46
N ARG A 276 -14.35 9.88 -50.84
CA ARG A 276 -14.43 11.07 -51.70
C ARG A 276 -14.47 12.34 -50.84
N LEU A 277 -13.41 13.14 -50.87
CA LEU A 277 -13.39 14.48 -50.28
C LEU A 277 -14.00 15.48 -51.27
N MET A 278 -15.14 16.09 -50.94
CA MET A 278 -15.86 17.03 -51.79
C MET A 278 -16.09 18.36 -51.06
N LEU A 279 -15.72 19.46 -51.71
CA LEU A 279 -15.99 20.81 -51.27
C LEU A 279 -16.98 21.48 -52.21
N LYS A 280 -17.89 22.27 -51.65
CA LYS A 280 -18.64 23.31 -52.38
C LYS A 280 -18.10 24.65 -51.93
N VAL A 281 -17.64 25.47 -52.87
CA VAL A 281 -17.14 26.83 -52.58
C VAL A 281 -18.07 27.81 -53.26
N PHE A 282 -18.81 28.59 -52.47
CA PHE A 282 -19.75 29.59 -52.95
C PHE A 282 -19.05 30.94 -53.04
N GLU A 283 -19.57 31.80 -53.90
CA GLU A 283 -19.21 33.21 -54.02
C GLU A 283 -20.49 34.02 -54.33
N GLY A 284 -20.56 35.26 -53.84
CA GLY A 284 -21.56 36.26 -54.24
C GLY A 284 -21.01 37.65 -54.57
N GLY A 285 -19.73 37.92 -54.32
CA GLY A 285 -19.08 39.09 -54.92
C GLY A 285 -17.73 39.46 -54.33
N GLY A 286 -16.66 39.22 -55.06
CA GLY A 286 -15.33 39.75 -54.74
C GLY A 286 -14.19 38.89 -55.26
N GLY A 287 -13.54 38.15 -54.36
CA GLY A 287 -12.65 37.06 -54.74
C GLY A 287 -13.43 35.76 -54.84
N HIS A 288 -13.04 34.86 -55.74
CA HIS A 288 -13.39 33.44 -55.59
C HIS A 288 -12.12 32.64 -55.36
N ASN A 289 -11.96 32.10 -54.15
CA ASN A 289 -10.80 31.31 -53.76
C ASN A 289 -11.16 30.24 -52.73
N ALA A 290 -10.30 29.22 -52.64
CA ALA A 290 -10.37 28.21 -51.59
C ALA A 290 -9.01 27.62 -51.25
N ARG A 291 -8.87 27.18 -49.99
CA ARG A 291 -7.74 26.46 -49.44
C ARG A 291 -8.24 25.50 -48.37
N LEU A 292 -7.73 24.27 -48.36
CA LEU A 292 -7.98 23.30 -47.29
C LEU A 292 -6.67 22.71 -46.80
N ARG A 293 -6.53 22.67 -45.48
CA ARG A 293 -5.50 21.97 -44.74
C ARG A 293 -6.16 20.87 -43.91
N ILE A 294 -5.55 19.70 -43.86
CA ILE A 294 -5.99 18.58 -43.03
C ILE A 294 -4.84 18.21 -42.11
N LEU A 295 -5.11 18.25 -40.80
CA LEU A 295 -4.20 17.91 -39.72
C LEU A 295 -4.81 16.79 -38.88
N ASN A 296 -3.98 16.12 -38.09
CA ASN A 296 -4.44 15.15 -37.10
C ASN A 296 -4.98 15.88 -35.86
N THR A 297 -6.19 15.56 -35.41
CA THR A 297 -6.87 16.22 -34.27
C THR A 297 -6.17 16.04 -32.92
N GLN A 298 -5.32 15.02 -32.76
CA GLN A 298 -4.59 14.75 -31.51
C GLN A 298 -3.30 15.58 -31.41
N THR A 299 -2.56 15.71 -32.52
CA THR A 299 -1.25 16.39 -32.54
C THR A 299 -1.30 17.82 -33.06
N MET A 300 -2.38 18.21 -33.75
CA MET A 300 -2.49 19.45 -34.52
C MET A 300 -1.36 19.61 -35.56
N GLN A 301 -0.79 18.49 -36.01
CA GLN A 301 0.27 18.40 -37.03
C GLN A 301 -0.23 17.61 -38.25
N PRO A 302 0.47 17.70 -39.40
CA PRO A 302 0.20 16.83 -40.54
C PRO A 302 0.33 15.35 -40.15
N PHE A 303 -0.44 14.49 -40.82
CA PHE A 303 -0.37 13.04 -40.60
C PHE A 303 1.03 12.49 -40.92
N PRO A 304 1.46 11.41 -40.24
CA PRO A 304 2.64 10.64 -40.64
C PRO A 304 2.60 10.24 -42.12
N THR A 305 3.76 10.16 -42.75
CA THR A 305 3.90 9.88 -44.18
C THR A 305 3.36 8.50 -44.53
N GLY A 306 2.12 8.46 -45.05
CA GLY A 306 1.45 7.23 -45.49
C GLY A 306 0.00 7.17 -45.03
N ASP A 307 -0.26 7.55 -43.78
CA ASP A 307 -1.55 7.31 -43.09
C ASP A 307 -2.75 7.93 -43.80
N LEU A 308 -2.58 9.16 -44.31
CA LEU A 308 -3.57 9.89 -45.12
C LEU A 308 -2.98 10.23 -46.50
N LEU A 309 -3.56 9.63 -47.55
CA LEU A 309 -3.22 9.92 -48.95
C LEU A 309 -4.34 10.70 -49.62
N ILE A 310 -4.00 11.77 -50.35
CA ILE A 310 -4.93 12.52 -51.20
C ILE A 310 -4.55 12.32 -52.68
N SER A 311 -5.55 12.21 -53.56
CA SER A 311 -5.39 12.05 -55.00
C SER A 311 -6.52 12.75 -55.78
N ALA A 312 -6.24 13.24 -56.99
CA ALA A 312 -7.28 13.66 -57.94
C ALA A 312 -7.95 12.49 -58.70
N TYR A 313 -7.64 11.24 -58.36
CA TYR A 313 -8.19 10.04 -58.99
C TYR A 313 -8.43 8.95 -57.95
N PRO A 314 -9.56 8.22 -58.00
CA PRO A 314 -9.82 7.11 -57.11
C PRO A 314 -8.90 5.93 -57.44
N ALA A 315 -8.36 5.28 -56.41
CA ALA A 315 -7.53 4.10 -56.50
C ALA A 315 -8.33 2.83 -56.77
N ALA A 316 -9.45 2.65 -56.06
CA ALA A 316 -10.34 1.50 -56.17
C ALA A 316 -11.84 1.85 -56.03
N MET A 317 -12.19 3.05 -55.59
CA MET A 317 -13.58 3.48 -55.42
C MET A 317 -14.36 3.42 -56.75
N THR A 318 -15.45 2.65 -56.75
CA THR A 318 -16.38 2.49 -57.89
C THR A 318 -17.80 2.99 -57.59
N SER A 319 -18.09 3.31 -56.32
CA SER A 319 -19.32 3.95 -55.85
C SER A 319 -19.01 4.80 -54.62
N VAL A 320 -19.64 5.96 -54.47
CA VAL A 320 -19.56 6.77 -53.25
C VAL A 320 -20.29 6.06 -52.10
N PRO A 321 -19.65 5.86 -50.92
CA PRO A 321 -20.33 5.41 -49.71
C PRO A 321 -21.57 6.26 -49.34
N GLY A 322 -22.53 5.64 -48.65
CA GLY A 322 -23.66 6.38 -48.08
C GLY A 322 -23.20 7.39 -47.02
N PRO A 323 -24.02 8.40 -46.67
CA PRO A 323 -23.72 9.27 -45.54
C PRO A 323 -23.61 8.43 -44.26
N LEU A 324 -22.67 8.78 -43.39
CA LEU A 324 -22.68 8.27 -42.02
C LEU A 324 -23.99 8.76 -41.34
N PRO A 325 -24.55 7.97 -40.40
CA PRO A 325 -25.67 8.44 -39.57
C PRO A 325 -25.34 9.78 -38.92
N ALA A 326 -26.34 10.65 -38.75
CA ALA A 326 -26.16 11.83 -37.91
C ALA A 326 -26.10 11.38 -36.43
N PRO A 327 -25.21 11.95 -35.60
CA PRO A 327 -25.27 11.80 -34.15
C PRO A 327 -26.64 12.22 -33.61
N VAL A 328 -27.16 11.47 -32.64
CA VAL A 328 -28.47 11.75 -32.04
C VAL A 328 -28.25 12.57 -30.77
N GLY A 329 -28.87 13.74 -30.68
CA GLY A 329 -28.75 14.65 -29.53
C GLY A 329 -27.39 15.35 -29.38
N MET A 330 -26.54 15.27 -30.42
CA MET A 330 -25.19 15.83 -30.46
C MET A 330 -24.87 16.41 -31.84
N THR A 331 -23.93 17.35 -31.92
CA THR A 331 -23.34 17.83 -33.18
C THR A 331 -22.31 16.83 -33.72
N MET A 332 -21.94 16.96 -35.01
CA MET A 332 -20.81 16.22 -35.58
C MET A 332 -19.48 16.48 -34.84
N GLY A 333 -19.35 17.62 -34.15
CA GLY A 333 -18.19 17.94 -33.30
C GLY A 333 -18.24 17.34 -31.90
N GLY A 334 -19.26 16.54 -31.58
CA GLY A 334 -19.44 15.89 -30.28
C GLY A 334 -20.11 16.76 -29.21
N PHE A 335 -20.53 18.00 -29.51
CA PHE A 335 -21.22 18.84 -28.53
C PHE A 335 -22.65 18.35 -28.31
N VAL A 336 -23.09 18.24 -27.05
CA VAL A 336 -24.46 17.84 -26.71
C VAL A 336 -25.43 18.99 -26.99
N THR A 337 -26.46 18.72 -27.79
CA THR A 337 -27.46 19.71 -28.23
C THR A 337 -28.78 19.63 -27.46
N ASP A 338 -29.09 18.46 -26.89
CA ASP A 338 -30.39 18.13 -26.30
C ASP A 338 -30.29 18.08 -24.77
N TRP A 339 -30.82 19.11 -24.09
CA TRP A 339 -30.69 19.27 -22.63
C TRP A 339 -32.03 19.49 -21.91
N LEU A 340 -32.14 18.94 -20.70
CA LEU A 340 -33.10 19.33 -19.68
C LEU A 340 -32.43 20.32 -18.72
N LEU A 341 -33.02 21.49 -18.53
CA LEU A 341 -32.52 22.52 -17.62
C LEU A 341 -33.29 22.48 -16.30
N ILE A 342 -32.58 22.53 -15.18
CA ILE A 342 -33.17 22.67 -13.83
C ILE A 342 -32.51 23.87 -13.15
N GLY A 343 -33.30 24.91 -12.89
CA GLY A 343 -32.78 26.17 -12.36
C GLY A 343 -33.69 27.36 -12.72
N GLN A 344 -33.33 28.58 -12.33
CA GLN A 344 -32.02 28.95 -11.76
C GLN A 344 -32.06 28.93 -10.22
N TYR A 345 -30.99 28.43 -9.59
CA TYR A 345 -30.83 28.42 -8.13
C TYR A 345 -29.92 29.57 -7.71
N ARG A 346 -30.24 30.28 -6.62
CA ARG A 346 -29.31 31.24 -6.02
C ARG A 346 -28.22 30.52 -5.23
N GLN A 347 -26.99 30.98 -5.39
CA GLN A 347 -25.79 30.40 -4.78
C GLN A 347 -24.93 31.50 -4.11
N PRO A 348 -24.32 31.28 -2.93
CA PRO A 348 -23.71 32.35 -2.14
C PRO A 348 -22.21 32.60 -2.42
N TYR A 349 -21.61 31.97 -3.44
CA TYR A 349 -20.16 31.89 -3.62
C TYR A 349 -19.61 32.71 -4.80
N GLY A 350 -20.45 33.41 -5.55
CA GLY A 350 -20.05 34.17 -6.73
C GLY A 350 -19.44 33.29 -7.83
N CYS A 351 -18.54 33.86 -8.64
CA CYS A 351 -18.03 33.24 -9.86
C CYS A 351 -17.12 32.01 -9.66
N GLY A 352 -16.52 31.86 -8.47
CA GLY A 352 -15.50 30.85 -8.17
C GLY A 352 -15.80 30.01 -6.94
N PRO A 353 -16.94 29.29 -6.88
CA PRO A 353 -17.22 28.37 -5.78
C PRO A 353 -16.14 27.30 -5.69
N SER A 354 -15.61 27.06 -4.50
CA SER A 354 -14.66 25.97 -4.28
C SER A 354 -15.22 24.63 -4.77
N VAL A 355 -14.37 23.72 -5.23
CA VAL A 355 -14.82 22.40 -5.74
C VAL A 355 -15.69 21.66 -4.70
N ALA A 356 -15.38 21.78 -3.42
CA ALA A 356 -16.23 21.24 -2.35
C ALA A 356 -17.64 21.83 -2.39
N ASN A 357 -17.78 23.15 -2.51
CA ASN A 357 -19.08 23.84 -2.61
C ASN A 357 -19.81 23.54 -3.93
N MET A 358 -19.09 23.36 -5.05
CA MET A 358 -19.69 22.98 -6.33
C MET A 358 -20.36 21.60 -6.28
N LEU A 359 -19.80 20.68 -5.50
CA LEU A 359 -20.20 19.28 -5.46
C LEU A 359 -21.31 18.97 -4.44
N LYS A 360 -21.63 19.91 -3.54
CA LYS A 360 -22.80 19.84 -2.64
C LYS A 360 -24.11 19.76 -3.41
N ASP A 361 -25.16 19.27 -2.76
CA ASP A 361 -26.50 19.14 -3.34
C ASP A 361 -27.29 20.46 -3.27
N TYR A 362 -27.59 21.08 -4.42
CA TYR A 362 -28.41 22.29 -4.52
C TYR A 362 -29.89 21.98 -4.85
N LEU A 363 -30.24 20.71 -5.01
CA LEU A 363 -31.53 20.19 -5.43
C LEU A 363 -31.93 19.05 -4.49
N THR A 364 -32.37 19.41 -3.30
CA THR A 364 -32.93 18.47 -2.32
C THR A 364 -34.34 18.90 -1.95
N GLU A 365 -35.33 18.04 -2.16
CA GLU A 365 -36.67 18.22 -1.62
C GLU A 365 -36.67 17.92 -0.10
N GLY A 366 -37.66 18.43 0.64
CA GLY A 366 -37.78 18.18 2.08
C GLY A 366 -38.11 16.71 2.41
N ALA A 367 -37.89 16.31 3.66
CA ALA A 367 -38.00 14.90 4.09
C ALA A 367 -39.39 14.28 3.83
N GLY A 368 -39.43 13.26 2.96
CA GLY A 368 -40.65 12.54 2.57
C GLY A 368 -40.37 11.32 1.68
N GLY A 369 -41.33 10.39 1.59
CA GLY A 369 -41.12 9.08 0.95
C GLY A 369 -40.90 9.04 -0.58
N THR A 370 -40.75 10.20 -1.23
CA THR A 370 -40.45 10.36 -2.67
C THR A 370 -39.50 11.55 -2.91
N GLN A 371 -38.62 11.83 -1.93
CA GLN A 371 -37.68 12.96 -1.94
C GLN A 371 -36.73 12.89 -3.14
N LYS A 372 -36.77 13.89 -4.02
CA LYS A 372 -35.76 14.08 -5.06
C LYS A 372 -34.52 14.74 -4.47
N THR A 373 -33.36 14.18 -4.78
CA THR A 373 -32.03 14.73 -4.49
C THR A 373 -31.24 14.84 -5.79
N GLU A 374 -30.11 15.54 -5.78
CA GLU A 374 -29.17 15.53 -6.91
C GLU A 374 -28.74 14.08 -7.23
N GLU A 375 -28.61 13.22 -6.22
CA GLU A 375 -28.24 11.82 -6.38
C GLU A 375 -29.29 11.01 -7.17
N ASN A 376 -30.58 11.15 -6.85
CA ASN A 376 -31.61 10.22 -7.31
C ASN A 376 -32.54 10.76 -8.41
N ILE A 377 -32.50 12.06 -8.72
CA ILE A 377 -33.46 12.67 -9.65
C ILE A 377 -33.30 12.14 -11.09
N VAL A 378 -34.42 11.69 -11.66
CA VAL A 378 -34.57 11.31 -13.08
C VAL A 378 -35.46 12.37 -13.76
N PRO A 379 -34.91 13.52 -14.17
CA PRO A 379 -35.71 14.62 -14.69
C PRO A 379 -36.35 14.29 -16.04
N VAL A 380 -37.54 14.85 -16.26
CA VAL A 380 -38.25 14.88 -17.55
C VAL A 380 -38.83 16.28 -17.76
N GLU A 381 -39.08 16.66 -19.02
CA GLU A 381 -39.70 17.95 -19.33
C GLU A 381 -41.02 18.16 -18.57
N GLY A 382 -41.19 19.33 -17.96
CA GLY A 382 -42.36 19.66 -17.15
C GLY A 382 -42.40 19.04 -15.75
N MET A 383 -41.38 18.27 -15.34
CA MET A 383 -41.25 17.81 -13.95
C MET A 383 -41.16 19.02 -13.01
N GLN A 384 -41.91 18.97 -11.91
CA GLN A 384 -41.81 19.94 -10.82
C GLN A 384 -40.89 19.42 -9.71
N VAL A 385 -40.02 20.29 -9.22
CA VAL A 385 -39.05 20.03 -8.15
C VAL A 385 -39.33 20.97 -6.98
N PHE A 386 -39.59 20.41 -5.80
CA PHE A 386 -40.00 21.15 -4.59
C PHE A 386 -38.84 21.28 -3.61
N THR A 387 -37.81 22.04 -4.00
CA THR A 387 -36.58 22.20 -3.24
C THR A 387 -36.83 22.80 -1.86
N ASP A 388 -36.22 22.21 -0.84
CA ASP A 388 -36.24 22.69 0.54
C ASP A 388 -34.93 23.43 0.83
N TYR A 389 -34.97 24.76 0.75
CA TYR A 389 -33.82 25.65 0.96
C TYR A 389 -33.32 25.69 2.43
N ALA A 390 -33.94 24.95 3.35
CA ALA A 390 -33.37 24.71 4.67
C ALA A 390 -32.43 23.49 4.71
N VAL A 391 -32.39 22.67 3.64
CA VAL A 391 -31.61 21.43 3.53
C VAL A 391 -30.68 21.46 2.30
N ALA A 392 -31.14 22.02 1.18
CA ALA A 392 -30.33 22.21 -0.01
C ALA A 392 -29.28 23.32 0.17
N GLU A 393 -28.20 23.25 -0.60
CA GLU A 393 -27.15 24.28 -0.66
C GLU A 393 -27.60 25.54 -1.42
N SER A 394 -28.65 25.45 -2.24
CA SER A 394 -29.28 26.63 -2.84
C SER A 394 -30.04 27.42 -1.77
N THR A 395 -29.99 28.75 -1.84
CA THR A 395 -30.68 29.61 -0.84
C THR A 395 -32.09 30.02 -1.26
N SER A 396 -32.39 29.92 -2.56
CA SER A 396 -33.69 30.20 -3.20
C SER A 396 -33.59 29.86 -4.70
N CYS A 397 -34.66 30.10 -5.47
CA CYS A 397 -34.63 30.09 -6.93
C CYS A 397 -34.90 31.46 -7.56
N GLU A 398 -34.53 31.58 -8.83
CA GLU A 398 -34.90 32.68 -9.71
C GLU A 398 -35.63 32.12 -10.94
N LYS A 399 -36.87 32.58 -11.13
CA LYS A 399 -37.75 32.13 -12.19
C LYS A 399 -37.23 32.49 -13.59
N GLY A 400 -36.58 33.65 -13.71
CA GLY A 400 -36.22 34.23 -14.99
C GLY A 400 -37.42 34.57 -15.90
N THR A 401 -37.13 34.73 -17.19
CA THR A 401 -38.04 35.17 -18.26
C THR A 401 -38.56 34.03 -19.15
N ALA A 402 -38.01 32.83 -19.03
CA ALA A 402 -38.35 31.67 -19.84
C ALA A 402 -39.86 31.32 -19.78
N ALA A 403 -40.45 31.03 -20.93
CA ALA A 403 -41.86 30.64 -21.01
C ALA A 403 -42.06 29.27 -20.34
N GLY A 404 -42.98 29.21 -19.38
CA GLY A 404 -43.25 27.98 -18.61
C GLY A 404 -42.34 27.77 -17.39
N ALA A 405 -41.29 28.58 -17.21
CA ALA A 405 -40.50 28.54 -15.98
C ALA A 405 -41.35 28.92 -14.76
N THR A 406 -41.09 28.23 -13.66
CA THR A 406 -41.63 28.51 -12.33
C THR A 406 -40.48 28.47 -11.33
N CYS A 407 -40.66 29.14 -10.20
CA CYS A 407 -39.81 29.05 -9.02
C CYS A 407 -40.76 28.76 -7.86
N ASP A 408 -40.43 27.77 -7.02
CA ASP A 408 -41.27 27.15 -5.99
C ASP A 408 -42.66 26.66 -6.46
N PRO A 409 -42.75 25.47 -7.10
CA PRO A 409 -41.65 24.58 -7.47
C PRO A 409 -40.87 25.08 -8.69
N LEU A 410 -39.64 24.61 -8.87
CA LEU A 410 -38.92 24.73 -10.14
C LEU A 410 -39.50 23.76 -11.17
N THR A 411 -39.63 24.21 -12.42
CA THR A 411 -40.07 23.36 -13.54
C THR A 411 -38.88 23.02 -14.43
N VAL A 412 -38.68 21.73 -14.71
CA VAL A 412 -37.65 21.25 -15.65
C VAL A 412 -38.03 21.63 -17.08
N LEU A 413 -37.15 22.36 -17.78
CA LEU A 413 -37.39 22.83 -19.15
C LEU A 413 -36.54 22.06 -20.17
N ALA A 414 -37.10 21.74 -21.33
CA ALA A 414 -36.35 21.13 -22.41
C ALA A 414 -35.81 22.19 -23.37
N THR A 415 -34.53 22.12 -23.74
CA THR A 415 -33.90 23.02 -24.73
C THR A 415 -33.18 22.24 -25.83
N TYR A 416 -32.97 22.91 -26.96
CA TYR A 416 -32.16 22.42 -28.08
C TYR A 416 -31.21 23.53 -28.55
N THR A 417 -29.91 23.24 -28.59
CA THR A 417 -28.86 24.19 -28.95
C THR A 417 -28.04 23.64 -30.12
N GLY A 418 -28.21 24.22 -31.32
CA GLY A 418 -27.64 23.65 -32.56
C GLY A 418 -26.11 23.64 -32.65
N ASP A 419 -25.44 24.46 -31.83
CA ASP A 419 -23.98 24.51 -31.65
C ASP A 419 -23.52 23.84 -30.33
N GLY A 420 -24.46 23.41 -29.49
CA GLY A 420 -24.22 22.85 -28.16
C GLY A 420 -23.94 23.88 -27.04
N ARG A 421 -24.02 25.19 -27.30
CA ARG A 421 -23.89 26.23 -26.28
C ARG A 421 -25.25 26.53 -25.66
N VAL A 422 -25.40 26.31 -24.35
CA VAL A 422 -26.57 26.74 -23.57
C VAL A 422 -26.29 28.14 -23.01
N ASN A 423 -26.92 29.16 -23.59
CA ASN A 423 -26.89 30.53 -23.08
C ASN A 423 -28.07 30.77 -22.13
N PHE A 424 -27.83 30.68 -20.84
CA PHE A 424 -28.85 30.85 -19.80
C PHE A 424 -29.37 32.29 -19.75
N SER A 425 -28.53 33.31 -19.94
CA SER A 425 -28.95 34.72 -19.99
C SER A 425 -30.01 34.99 -21.09
N SER A 426 -29.95 34.29 -22.22
CA SER A 426 -30.95 34.40 -23.30
C SER A 426 -32.23 33.62 -23.04
N ILE A 427 -32.14 32.53 -22.27
CA ILE A 427 -33.28 31.66 -21.93
C ILE A 427 -34.07 32.24 -20.75
N PHE A 428 -33.37 32.56 -19.66
CA PHE A 428 -33.94 33.00 -18.39
C PHE A 428 -33.78 34.50 -18.10
N GLY A 429 -33.06 35.25 -18.93
CA GLY A 429 -32.72 36.63 -18.66
C GLY A 429 -31.43 36.75 -17.83
N ASP A 430 -30.80 37.91 -17.97
CA ASP A 430 -29.52 38.25 -17.36
C ASP A 430 -29.66 38.52 -15.84
N GLN A 431 -28.98 37.72 -15.02
CA GLN A 431 -29.00 37.79 -13.55
C GLN A 431 -27.76 37.13 -12.94
N ASN A 432 -27.33 37.66 -11.79
CA ASN A 432 -26.11 37.25 -11.09
C ASN A 432 -26.34 36.31 -9.90
N ASP A 433 -25.27 35.59 -9.54
CA ASP A 433 -25.11 34.73 -8.36
C ASP A 433 -26.01 33.48 -8.44
N LEU A 434 -25.91 32.79 -9.58
CA LEU A 434 -26.80 31.69 -9.95
C LEU A 434 -26.08 30.38 -10.25
N MET A 435 -26.84 29.28 -10.20
CA MET A 435 -26.46 27.96 -10.66
C MET A 435 -27.60 27.28 -11.40
N ALA A 436 -27.29 26.57 -12.48
CA ALA A 436 -28.26 25.79 -13.25
C ALA A 436 -27.70 24.41 -13.59
N TYR A 437 -28.57 23.40 -13.52
CA TYR A 437 -28.29 22.05 -14.00
C TYR A 437 -28.60 21.93 -15.49
N MET A 438 -27.74 21.27 -16.23
CA MET A 438 -27.99 20.73 -17.57
C MET A 438 -27.97 19.19 -17.45
N VAL A 439 -29.08 18.51 -17.75
CA VAL A 439 -29.20 17.05 -17.65
C VAL A 439 -29.60 16.44 -18.98
N ALA A 440 -28.95 15.35 -19.36
CA ALA A 440 -29.30 14.57 -20.54
C ALA A 440 -29.06 13.07 -20.27
N TYR A 441 -29.64 12.20 -21.08
CA TYR A 441 -29.45 10.76 -21.01
C TYR A 441 -28.56 10.32 -22.17
N VAL A 442 -27.30 9.98 -21.88
CA VAL A 442 -26.36 9.45 -22.86
C VAL A 442 -26.46 7.94 -22.87
N THR A 443 -26.58 7.33 -24.06
CA THR A 443 -26.60 5.88 -24.24
C THR A 443 -25.39 5.47 -25.05
N ASN A 444 -24.55 4.61 -24.48
CA ASN A 444 -23.56 3.84 -25.19
C ASN A 444 -24.25 2.64 -25.83
N ASN A 445 -24.21 2.59 -27.16
CA ASN A 445 -24.87 1.55 -27.97
C ASN A 445 -23.92 0.38 -28.30
N THR A 446 -22.77 0.29 -27.63
CA THR A 446 -21.77 -0.78 -27.81
C THR A 446 -21.70 -1.70 -26.59
N ASP A 447 -21.16 -2.90 -26.78
CA ASP A 447 -20.99 -3.89 -25.71
C ASP A 447 -19.71 -3.64 -24.85
N ALA A 448 -19.03 -2.50 -25.02
CA ALA A 448 -17.78 -2.16 -24.35
C ALA A 448 -17.79 -0.71 -23.82
N ASP A 449 -16.86 -0.39 -22.91
CA ASP A 449 -16.66 0.97 -22.41
C ASP A 449 -16.25 1.92 -23.56
N VAL A 450 -16.97 3.03 -23.72
CA VAL A 450 -16.60 4.10 -24.67
C VAL A 450 -15.80 5.15 -23.91
N VAL A 451 -14.52 5.28 -24.25
CA VAL A 451 -13.62 6.28 -23.68
C VAL A 451 -13.68 7.56 -24.50
N VAL A 452 -14.06 8.66 -23.88
CA VAL A 452 -14.22 9.97 -24.51
C VAL A 452 -13.27 11.00 -23.92
N GLN A 453 -12.87 12.00 -24.71
CA GLN A 453 -12.50 13.30 -24.20
C GLN A 453 -13.79 14.04 -23.83
N LEU A 454 -14.04 14.19 -22.53
CA LEU A 454 -15.00 15.17 -22.03
C LEU A 454 -14.41 16.56 -22.28
N GLY A 455 -15.10 17.39 -23.05
CA GLY A 455 -14.79 18.82 -23.16
C GLY A 455 -15.88 19.66 -22.52
N THR A 456 -15.51 20.70 -21.80
CA THR A 456 -16.44 21.60 -21.10
C THR A 456 -16.10 23.06 -21.38
N GLY A 457 -17.09 23.93 -21.18
CA GLY A 457 -16.91 25.37 -21.15
C GLY A 457 -18.02 26.01 -20.33
N SER A 458 -17.70 27.09 -19.65
CA SER A 458 -18.62 27.88 -18.83
C SER A 458 -18.26 29.35 -18.85
N ASP A 459 -19.28 30.21 -18.79
CA ASP A 459 -19.10 31.52 -18.19
C ASP A 459 -19.10 31.28 -16.69
N ASP A 460 -17.97 31.59 -16.05
CA ASP A 460 -17.55 31.14 -14.74
C ASP A 460 -17.34 29.61 -14.63
N SER A 461 -17.99 28.91 -13.70
CA SER A 461 -17.53 27.60 -13.19
C SER A 461 -18.44 26.43 -13.57
N ILE A 462 -17.88 25.23 -13.77
CA ILE A 462 -18.64 24.03 -14.20
C ILE A 462 -18.20 22.73 -13.52
N ALA A 463 -19.17 21.90 -13.11
CA ALA A 463 -18.92 20.51 -12.70
C ALA A 463 -19.75 19.54 -13.53
N VAL A 464 -19.18 18.38 -13.90
CA VAL A 464 -19.86 17.35 -14.70
C VAL A 464 -19.80 16.00 -14.00
N LYS A 465 -20.97 15.38 -13.90
CA LYS A 465 -21.22 14.04 -13.36
C LYS A 465 -21.75 13.11 -14.46
N LEU A 466 -21.34 11.85 -14.42
CA LEU A 466 -22.03 10.75 -15.10
C LEU A 466 -22.64 9.88 -14.00
N ASP A 467 -23.96 9.73 -14.04
CA ASP A 467 -24.79 9.23 -12.95
C ASP A 467 -24.52 9.99 -11.65
N ASN A 468 -23.72 9.42 -10.75
CA ASN A 468 -23.32 9.99 -9.47
C ASN A 468 -21.80 10.10 -9.27
N ILE A 469 -21.02 9.91 -10.35
CA ILE A 469 -19.55 10.00 -10.34
C ILE A 469 -19.13 11.32 -10.98
N VAL A 470 -18.32 12.10 -10.24
CA VAL A 470 -17.76 13.36 -10.71
C VAL A 470 -16.58 13.09 -11.64
N TRP A 471 -16.69 13.52 -12.88
CA TRP A 471 -15.61 13.41 -13.88
C TRP A 471 -14.81 14.70 -14.01
N GLN A 472 -15.42 15.85 -13.70
CA GLN A 472 -14.77 17.16 -13.78
C GLN A 472 -15.43 18.16 -12.83
N ALA A 473 -14.62 19.04 -12.23
CA ALA A 473 -15.09 20.23 -11.54
C ALA A 473 -14.05 21.34 -11.71
N VAL A 474 -14.45 22.45 -12.31
CA VAL A 474 -13.60 23.60 -12.64
C VAL A 474 -14.18 24.84 -11.97
N SER A 475 -13.49 25.29 -10.93
CA SER A 475 -13.76 26.54 -10.20
C SER A 475 -12.90 27.66 -10.79
N TRP A 476 -13.44 28.48 -11.69
CA TRP A 476 -12.70 29.57 -12.32
C TRP A 476 -13.61 30.70 -12.82
N CYS A 477 -13.38 31.94 -12.40
CA CYS A 477 -14.13 33.09 -12.92
C CYS A 477 -13.64 33.49 -14.33
N ARG A 478 -14.41 33.26 -15.39
CA ARG A 478 -14.03 33.58 -16.80
C ARG A 478 -15.18 33.39 -17.81
N GLY A 479 -15.19 34.19 -18.87
CA GLY A 479 -16.13 34.07 -19.99
C GLY A 479 -16.12 32.70 -20.71
N TYR A 480 -17.29 32.26 -21.20
CA TYR A 480 -17.43 30.99 -21.93
C TYR A 480 -16.58 30.89 -23.20
N THR A 481 -16.02 29.71 -23.43
CA THR A 481 -15.48 29.27 -24.73
C THR A 481 -15.67 27.76 -24.85
N ALA A 482 -15.91 27.27 -26.06
CA ALA A 482 -16.13 25.84 -26.29
C ALA A 482 -14.85 25.02 -26.02
N ASN A 483 -14.96 23.93 -25.23
CA ASN A 483 -13.83 23.06 -24.85
C ASN A 483 -12.67 23.80 -24.15
N GLN A 484 -12.97 24.76 -23.28
CA GLN A 484 -11.98 25.43 -22.40
C GLN A 484 -11.18 24.44 -21.58
N ASP A 485 -11.87 23.46 -21.00
CA ASP A 485 -11.27 22.43 -20.18
C ASP A 485 -11.59 21.07 -20.80
N THR A 486 -10.66 20.13 -20.68
CA THR A 486 -10.91 18.76 -21.12
C THR A 486 -10.32 17.74 -20.15
N THR A 487 -10.97 16.59 -20.04
CA THR A 487 -10.51 15.44 -19.26
C THR A 487 -10.91 14.14 -19.96
N ILE A 488 -10.48 13.00 -19.42
CA ILE A 488 -10.99 11.69 -19.82
C ILE A 488 -12.36 11.45 -19.16
N MET A 489 -13.28 10.86 -19.90
CA MET A 489 -14.51 10.26 -19.36
C MET A 489 -14.69 8.87 -19.95
N VAL A 490 -15.23 7.95 -19.16
CA VAL A 490 -15.59 6.59 -19.60
C VAL A 490 -17.09 6.43 -19.46
N ILE A 491 -17.76 5.99 -20.52
CA ILE A 491 -19.19 5.75 -20.57
C ILE A 491 -19.40 4.24 -20.72
N PRO A 492 -19.80 3.52 -19.66
CA PRO A 492 -20.07 2.08 -19.73
C PRO A 492 -21.21 1.73 -20.71
N PRO A 493 -21.41 0.45 -21.05
CA PRO A 493 -22.53 0.00 -21.88
C PRO A 493 -23.91 0.33 -21.28
N GLY A 494 -24.81 0.87 -22.10
CA GLY A 494 -26.17 1.21 -21.69
C GLY A 494 -26.41 2.72 -21.54
N THR A 495 -27.51 3.08 -20.87
CA THR A 495 -27.92 4.48 -20.67
C THR A 495 -27.48 4.99 -19.30
N HIS A 496 -26.96 6.22 -19.27
CA HIS A 496 -26.45 6.93 -18.10
C HIS A 496 -27.00 8.37 -18.07
N ARG A 497 -27.13 8.95 -16.87
CA ARG A 497 -27.52 10.35 -16.66
C ARG A 497 -26.29 11.25 -16.71
N LEU A 498 -26.09 11.99 -17.80
CA LEU A 498 -25.10 13.05 -17.89
C LEU A 498 -25.68 14.31 -17.23
N MET A 499 -25.00 14.85 -16.22
CA MET A 499 -25.41 16.05 -15.49
C MET A 499 -24.25 17.04 -15.41
N ALA A 500 -24.44 18.27 -15.89
CA ALA A 500 -23.55 19.38 -15.65
C ALA A 500 -24.21 20.41 -14.71
N LYS A 501 -23.40 21.04 -13.86
CA LYS A 501 -23.76 22.14 -12.96
C LYS A 501 -22.95 23.35 -13.39
N VAL A 502 -23.62 24.40 -13.86
CA VAL A 502 -22.97 25.62 -14.35
C VAL A 502 -23.29 26.74 -13.37
N PHE A 503 -22.26 27.42 -12.87
CA PHE A 503 -22.30 28.46 -11.86
C PHE A 503 -21.89 29.79 -12.46
N GLU A 504 -22.52 30.87 -12.03
CA GLU A 504 -22.25 32.24 -12.45
C GLU A 504 -22.19 33.15 -11.20
N GLY A 505 -21.36 34.19 -11.26
CA GLY A 505 -21.35 35.29 -10.27
C GLY A 505 -21.35 36.70 -10.86
N GLY A 506 -21.21 36.86 -12.17
CA GLY A 506 -21.53 38.13 -12.82
C GLY A 506 -21.05 38.26 -14.26
N GLY A 507 -21.99 38.34 -15.20
CA GLY A 507 -21.69 38.73 -16.58
C GLY A 507 -22.57 38.01 -17.59
N GLY A 508 -21.98 37.13 -18.39
CA GLY A 508 -22.75 36.16 -19.15
C GLY A 508 -23.02 34.93 -18.28
N PHE A 509 -24.07 34.16 -18.62
CA PHE A 509 -24.29 32.84 -18.06
C PHE A 509 -24.42 31.82 -19.19
N ASP A 510 -23.39 31.01 -19.38
CA ASP A 510 -23.27 30.05 -20.48
C ASP A 510 -22.65 28.74 -20.02
N GLY A 511 -23.07 27.63 -20.63
CA GLY A 511 -22.48 26.31 -20.41
C GLY A 511 -22.50 25.44 -21.67
N GLY A 512 -21.56 24.49 -21.75
CA GLY A 512 -21.49 23.54 -22.86
C GLY A 512 -20.67 22.30 -22.52
N VAL A 513 -21.05 21.16 -23.10
CA VAL A 513 -20.34 19.87 -22.94
C VAL A 513 -20.18 19.21 -24.30
N SER A 514 -18.99 18.67 -24.58
CA SER A 514 -18.73 17.77 -25.70
C SER A 514 -18.22 16.40 -25.25
N LEU A 515 -18.63 15.37 -25.99
CA LEU A 515 -18.15 14.00 -25.89
C LEU A 515 -17.47 13.68 -27.23
N ARG A 516 -16.14 13.69 -27.23
CA ARG A 516 -15.29 13.43 -28.41
C ARG A 516 -14.50 12.16 -28.20
N ASP A 517 -14.08 11.50 -29.27
CA ASP A 517 -13.29 10.28 -29.17
C ASP A 517 -11.96 10.55 -28.41
N TRP A 518 -11.59 9.67 -27.48
CA TRP A 518 -10.40 9.88 -26.64
C TRP A 518 -9.08 9.72 -27.40
N GLU A 519 -8.99 8.77 -28.32
CA GLU A 519 -7.74 8.47 -29.03
C GLU A 519 -7.44 9.56 -30.05
N THR A 520 -8.40 9.85 -30.92
CA THR A 520 -8.28 10.83 -31.99
C THR A 520 -8.46 12.27 -31.53
N ARG A 521 -9.19 12.54 -30.43
CA ARG A 521 -9.70 13.88 -30.03
C ARG A 521 -10.77 14.46 -30.96
N GLY A 522 -11.19 13.69 -31.96
CA GLY A 522 -12.14 14.08 -32.99
C GLY A 522 -13.58 13.66 -32.69
N PRO A 523 -14.46 13.71 -33.69
CA PRO A 523 -15.80 13.14 -33.64
C PRO A 523 -15.78 11.65 -33.27
N LEU A 524 -16.76 11.21 -32.46
CA LEU A 524 -17.04 9.79 -32.29
C LEU A 524 -17.63 9.22 -33.58
N ALA A 525 -17.34 7.93 -33.86
CA ALA A 525 -17.98 7.20 -34.94
C ALA A 525 -19.52 7.23 -34.75
N PRO A 526 -20.32 7.67 -35.74
CA PRO A 526 -21.74 7.87 -35.51
C PRO A 526 -22.50 6.57 -35.17
N GLY A 527 -23.36 6.66 -34.17
CA GLY A 527 -24.09 5.54 -33.59
C GLY A 527 -23.45 4.93 -32.34
N VAL A 528 -22.17 5.19 -32.06
CA VAL A 528 -21.50 4.74 -30.81
C VAL A 528 -22.22 5.29 -29.58
N LEU A 529 -22.46 6.60 -29.56
CA LEU A 529 -23.28 7.27 -28.55
C LEU A 529 -24.55 7.87 -29.15
N SER A 530 -25.60 7.98 -28.33
CA SER A 530 -26.81 8.75 -28.60
C SER A 530 -27.27 9.47 -27.33
N VAL A 531 -27.72 10.72 -27.45
CA VAL A 531 -28.19 11.54 -26.33
C VAL A 531 -29.69 11.87 -26.48
N SER A 532 -30.40 11.88 -25.35
CA SER A 532 -31.84 12.08 -25.27
C SER A 532 -32.23 12.97 -24.08
N ARG A 533 -33.29 13.77 -24.23
CA ARG A 533 -33.99 14.47 -23.13
C ARG A 533 -35.04 13.60 -22.43
N THR A 534 -35.27 12.38 -22.90
CA THR A 534 -36.22 11.42 -22.33
C THR A 534 -35.47 10.18 -21.83
N PRO A 535 -35.61 9.80 -20.54
CA PRO A 535 -35.02 8.57 -20.02
C PRO A 535 -35.70 7.32 -20.58
N PRO A 536 -35.01 6.18 -20.64
CA PRO A 536 -35.64 4.88 -20.84
C PRO A 536 -36.70 4.59 -19.78
N VAL A 537 -37.74 3.84 -20.14
CA VAL A 537 -38.80 3.43 -19.20
C VAL A 537 -38.20 2.57 -18.08
N GLY A 538 -38.35 3.02 -16.84
CA GLY A 538 -37.80 2.33 -15.67
C GLY A 538 -36.31 2.60 -15.41
N PHE A 539 -35.70 3.60 -16.07
CA PHE A 539 -34.37 4.08 -15.72
C PHE A 539 -34.33 4.58 -14.27
N VAL A 540 -33.27 4.18 -13.57
CA VAL A 540 -32.93 4.60 -12.20
C VAL A 540 -31.45 4.97 -12.22
N VAL A 541 -31.09 6.08 -11.59
CA VAL A 541 -29.68 6.48 -11.47
C VAL A 541 -28.95 5.45 -10.58
N PRO A 542 -27.82 4.87 -11.01
CA PRO A 542 -26.95 4.09 -10.13
C PRO A 542 -26.60 4.87 -8.85
N PRO A 543 -26.67 4.26 -7.66
CA PRO A 543 -26.38 4.95 -6.40
C PRO A 543 -24.95 5.49 -6.37
N ALA A 544 -24.71 6.56 -5.60
CA ALA A 544 -23.36 7.06 -5.40
C ALA A 544 -22.48 6.00 -4.72
N PRO A 545 -21.20 5.86 -5.10
CA PRO A 545 -20.26 5.02 -4.37
C PRO A 545 -20.18 5.46 -2.91
N VAL A 546 -20.55 4.57 -1.98
CA VAL A 546 -20.60 4.88 -0.55
C VAL A 546 -19.19 4.74 0.04
N CYS A 547 -18.86 5.62 0.99
CA CYS A 547 -17.59 5.56 1.73
C CYS A 547 -17.54 4.38 2.72
N ILE A 548 -16.36 3.80 2.98
CA ILE A 548 -16.18 2.91 4.14
C ILE A 548 -16.43 3.65 5.46
N SER A 549 -16.75 2.92 6.52
CA SER A 549 -17.05 3.51 7.83
C SER A 549 -16.40 2.74 8.98
N GLY A 550 -16.29 3.38 10.14
CA GLY A 550 -15.75 2.75 11.36
C GLY A 550 -14.28 2.35 11.24
N LEU A 551 -13.48 3.09 10.46
CA LEU A 551 -12.04 2.84 10.37
C LEU A 551 -11.39 3.04 11.76
N ALA A 552 -10.71 2.02 12.23
CA ALA A 552 -9.93 2.03 13.46
C ALA A 552 -8.52 1.49 13.20
N ALA A 553 -7.56 1.95 14.00
CA ALA A 553 -6.17 1.48 13.99
C ALA A 553 -5.77 1.06 15.41
N ALA A 554 -5.17 -0.12 15.55
CA ALA A 554 -4.78 -0.68 16.84
C ALA A 554 -3.41 -1.35 16.77
N LEU A 555 -2.60 -1.19 17.82
CA LEU A 555 -1.34 -1.93 17.97
C LEU A 555 -1.62 -3.38 18.35
N THR A 556 -0.97 -4.31 17.66
CA THR A 556 -1.02 -5.75 17.91
C THR A 556 0.39 -6.31 18.09
N GLY A 557 0.52 -7.62 18.33
CA GLY A 557 1.82 -8.29 18.34
C GLY A 557 2.47 -8.42 16.95
N GLU A 558 1.75 -8.10 15.88
CA GLU A 558 2.19 -8.23 14.48
C GLU A 558 2.40 -6.88 13.78
N GLY A 559 2.10 -5.75 14.45
CA GLY A 559 2.24 -4.41 13.88
C GLY A 559 1.06 -3.50 14.24
N VAL A 560 0.59 -2.70 13.27
CA VAL A 560 -0.68 -1.95 13.39
C VAL A 560 -1.76 -2.63 12.55
N GLU A 561 -2.81 -3.12 13.20
CA GLU A 561 -4.01 -3.61 12.53
C GLU A 561 -4.99 -2.46 12.28
N LEU A 562 -5.34 -2.27 11.01
CA LEU A 562 -6.44 -1.42 10.55
C LEU A 562 -7.68 -2.28 10.33
N ALA A 563 -8.85 -1.80 10.74
CA ALA A 563 -10.13 -2.47 10.48
C ALA A 563 -11.22 -1.46 10.11
N TRP A 564 -12.11 -1.83 9.18
CA TRP A 564 -13.20 -0.97 8.69
C TRP A 564 -14.42 -1.79 8.22
N THR A 565 -15.55 -1.10 8.03
CA THR A 565 -16.78 -1.66 7.45
C THR A 565 -16.96 -1.19 6.00
N SER A 566 -17.06 -2.14 5.08
CA SER A 566 -17.32 -1.91 3.65
C SER A 566 -18.82 -2.01 3.33
N PRO A 567 -19.52 -0.92 2.95
CA PRO A 567 -20.95 -0.96 2.60
C PRO A 567 -21.23 -1.55 1.21
N GLN A 568 -20.21 -1.63 0.36
CA GLN A 568 -20.26 -2.16 -1.00
C GLN A 568 -18.93 -2.84 -1.34
N ALA A 569 -18.87 -3.52 -2.49
CA ALA A 569 -17.61 -3.95 -3.08
C ALA A 569 -16.88 -2.77 -3.74
N TYR A 570 -15.56 -2.83 -3.75
CA TYR A 570 -14.66 -1.94 -4.48
C TYR A 570 -13.71 -2.79 -5.33
N ASP A 571 -12.92 -2.17 -6.20
CA ASP A 571 -11.89 -2.87 -6.97
C ASP A 571 -10.63 -3.11 -6.12
N ARG A 572 -10.26 -2.11 -5.30
CA ARG A 572 -9.12 -2.18 -4.37
C ARG A 572 -9.18 -1.09 -3.29
N PHE A 573 -8.32 -1.18 -2.28
CA PHE A 573 -8.01 -0.09 -1.36
C PHE A 573 -6.56 0.38 -1.52
N VAL A 574 -6.36 1.69 -1.39
CA VAL A 574 -5.03 2.30 -1.18
C VAL A 574 -4.91 2.64 0.31
N ILE A 575 -3.80 2.21 0.91
CA ILE A 575 -3.46 2.44 2.32
C ILE A 575 -2.25 3.37 2.38
N GLU A 576 -2.38 4.45 3.16
CA GLU A 576 -1.35 5.45 3.37
C GLU A 576 -1.12 5.69 4.86
N ARG A 577 0.10 6.12 5.21
CA ARG A 577 0.56 6.39 6.57
C ARG A 577 1.35 7.70 6.61
N LYS A 578 1.22 8.47 7.70
CA LYS A 578 2.16 9.56 8.04
C LYS A 578 2.31 9.69 9.56
N ALA A 579 3.45 10.16 10.05
CA ALA A 579 3.57 10.43 11.47
C ALA A 579 2.73 11.66 11.89
N VAL A 580 2.37 11.72 13.17
CA VAL A 580 1.85 12.96 13.77
C VAL A 580 2.96 14.02 13.74
N LEU A 581 2.60 15.28 13.46
CA LEU A 581 3.51 16.39 13.15
C LEU A 581 4.24 16.32 11.80
N GLU A 582 3.87 15.39 10.91
CA GLU A 582 4.29 15.40 9.50
C GLU A 582 3.15 15.86 8.57
N ASN A 583 3.53 16.34 7.37
CA ASN A 583 2.58 16.79 6.35
C ASN A 583 2.29 15.69 5.30
N ASN A 584 3.34 15.01 4.83
CA ASN A 584 3.27 14.14 3.65
C ASN A 584 2.79 12.73 4.01
N TRP A 585 1.89 12.20 3.18
CA TRP A 585 1.47 10.80 3.24
C TRP A 585 2.43 9.90 2.46
N ALA A 586 2.81 8.77 3.05
CA ALA A 586 3.50 7.69 2.38
C ALA A 586 2.49 6.58 2.03
N VAL A 587 2.45 6.16 0.76
CA VAL A 587 1.66 5.00 0.33
C VAL A 587 2.37 3.73 0.81
N ILE A 588 1.69 2.92 1.64
CA ILE A 588 2.21 1.65 2.15
C ILE A 588 1.61 0.44 1.41
N ALA A 589 0.41 0.57 0.83
CA ALA A 589 -0.15 -0.42 -0.08
C ALA A 589 -1.05 0.24 -1.15
N THR A 590 -0.96 -0.21 -2.40
CA THR A 590 -1.76 0.32 -3.52
C THR A 590 -2.92 -0.58 -3.95
N ASP A 591 -2.79 -1.89 -3.76
CA ASP A 591 -3.65 -2.91 -4.39
C ASP A 591 -4.13 -3.95 -3.37
N VAL A 592 -4.61 -3.46 -2.22
CA VAL A 592 -5.31 -4.29 -1.23
C VAL A 592 -6.66 -4.70 -1.82
N ASP A 593 -7.01 -5.99 -1.72
CA ASP A 593 -8.26 -6.57 -2.26
C ASP A 593 -9.49 -5.71 -1.88
N GLY A 594 -10.32 -5.34 -2.86
CA GLY A 594 -11.52 -4.53 -2.65
C GLY A 594 -12.62 -5.19 -1.81
N ALA A 595 -12.49 -6.48 -1.49
CA ALA A 595 -13.30 -7.19 -0.50
C ALA A 595 -12.72 -7.16 0.94
N ALA A 596 -11.53 -6.59 1.14
CA ALA A 596 -10.91 -6.50 2.47
C ALA A 596 -11.70 -5.62 3.45
N THR A 597 -11.65 -6.01 4.72
CA THR A 597 -12.19 -5.27 5.88
C THR A 597 -11.11 -4.94 6.91
N SER A 598 -9.87 -5.35 6.66
CA SER A 598 -8.71 -5.06 7.50
C SER A 598 -7.41 -5.10 6.71
N PHE A 599 -6.37 -4.49 7.27
CA PHE A 599 -5.00 -4.49 6.74
C PHE A 599 -4.03 -4.44 7.93
N VAL A 600 -2.94 -5.20 7.88
CA VAL A 600 -1.87 -5.12 8.90
C VAL A 600 -0.66 -4.44 8.28
N ASP A 601 -0.21 -3.36 8.91
CA ASP A 601 1.08 -2.74 8.66
C ASP A 601 2.09 -3.38 9.61
N ASP A 602 2.93 -4.27 9.07
CA ASP A 602 3.91 -5.07 9.81
C ASP A 602 5.22 -4.31 10.10
N GLU A 603 5.40 -3.11 9.52
CA GLU A 603 6.51 -2.21 9.79
C GLU A 603 6.17 -1.29 10.97
N PRO A 604 6.68 -1.54 12.20
CA PRO A 604 6.29 -0.79 13.38
C PRO A 604 6.65 0.71 13.26
N LEU A 605 5.90 1.53 14.00
CA LEU A 605 6.04 2.99 14.06
C LEU A 605 7.31 3.44 14.82
N ALA A 606 8.48 2.97 14.40
CA ALA A 606 9.74 3.23 15.08
C ALA A 606 10.10 4.74 15.07
N GLY A 607 10.36 5.29 16.26
CA GLY A 607 10.86 6.66 16.42
C GLY A 607 9.82 7.79 16.28
N VAL A 608 8.52 7.48 16.23
CA VAL A 608 7.43 8.48 16.20
C VAL A 608 6.49 8.30 17.39
N ALA A 609 5.80 9.36 17.81
CA ALA A 609 4.89 9.29 18.96
C ALA A 609 3.53 8.65 18.63
N ALA A 610 3.06 8.89 17.41
CA ALA A 610 1.78 8.44 16.89
C ALA A 610 1.81 8.56 15.36
N ALA A 611 0.90 7.86 14.68
CA ALA A 611 0.71 7.96 13.25
C ALA A 611 -0.76 8.06 12.88
N TYR A 612 -1.02 8.69 11.74
CA TYR A 612 -2.28 8.62 11.04
C TYR A 612 -2.19 7.58 9.93
N TYR A 613 -3.28 6.83 9.76
CA TYR A 613 -3.52 5.94 8.64
C TYR A 613 -4.70 6.45 7.83
N ARG A 614 -4.59 6.38 6.51
CA ARG A 614 -5.64 6.77 5.57
C ARG A 614 -5.96 5.60 4.67
N VAL A 615 -7.25 5.25 4.61
CA VAL A 615 -7.76 4.18 3.74
C VAL A 615 -8.66 4.82 2.69
N THR A 616 -8.32 4.59 1.43
CA THR A 616 -9.04 5.10 0.26
C THR A 616 -9.62 3.91 -0.52
N PRO A 617 -10.93 3.61 -0.39
CA PRO A 617 -11.63 2.73 -1.34
C PRO A 617 -11.53 3.27 -2.76
N VAL A 618 -11.18 2.40 -3.72
CA VAL A 618 -11.04 2.73 -5.14
C VAL A 618 -12.00 1.91 -5.99
N ILE A 619 -12.74 2.60 -6.86
CA ILE A 619 -13.46 1.99 -7.98
C ILE A 619 -12.74 2.26 -9.29
N VAL A 620 -12.83 1.33 -10.24
CA VAL A 620 -12.20 1.41 -11.56
C VAL A 620 -13.28 1.38 -12.64
N ILE A 621 -13.21 2.33 -13.58
CA ILE A 621 -14.11 2.43 -14.73
C ILE A 621 -13.24 2.58 -15.97
N GLY A 622 -13.23 1.55 -16.83
CA GLY A 622 -12.24 1.41 -17.91
C GLY A 622 -10.80 1.66 -17.40
N PRO A 623 -10.04 2.59 -18.00
CA PRO A 623 -8.68 2.92 -17.58
C PRO A 623 -8.57 3.88 -16.36
N VAL A 624 -9.68 4.31 -15.75
CA VAL A 624 -9.68 5.39 -14.74
C VAL A 624 -9.99 4.84 -13.34
N SER A 625 -9.15 5.17 -12.36
CA SER A 625 -9.36 4.88 -10.94
C SER A 625 -9.92 6.10 -10.20
N PHE A 626 -10.97 5.91 -9.40
CA PHE A 626 -11.56 6.93 -8.53
C PHE A 626 -11.42 6.52 -7.06
N GLY A 627 -10.77 7.37 -6.26
CA GLY A 627 -10.89 7.28 -4.81
C GLY A 627 -12.28 7.76 -4.39
N VAL A 628 -13.09 6.88 -3.78
CA VAL A 628 -14.48 7.18 -3.39
C VAL A 628 -14.52 8.18 -2.22
N CYS A 629 -13.63 7.99 -1.24
CA CYS A 629 -13.47 8.87 -0.10
C CYS A 629 -12.12 8.60 0.56
N GLN A 630 -11.77 9.41 1.56
CA GLN A 630 -10.67 9.14 2.47
C GLN A 630 -11.23 9.01 3.88
N GLN A 631 -10.99 7.86 4.53
CA GLN A 631 -11.18 7.72 5.97
C GLN A 631 -9.81 7.73 6.66
N VAL A 632 -9.75 8.32 7.85
CA VAL A 632 -8.52 8.44 8.64
C VAL A 632 -8.74 7.85 10.03
N ALA A 633 -7.75 7.10 10.51
CA ALA A 633 -7.65 6.68 11.90
C ALA A 633 -6.27 7.03 12.46
N GLY A 634 -6.20 7.27 13.77
CA GLY A 634 -4.96 7.51 14.49
C GLY A 634 -4.59 6.32 15.38
N VAL A 635 -3.30 6.06 15.53
CA VAL A 635 -2.78 5.14 16.56
C VAL A 635 -1.61 5.79 17.29
N VAL A 636 -1.54 5.60 18.61
CA VAL A 636 -0.51 6.18 19.50
C VAL A 636 0.43 5.06 19.93
N ASN A 637 1.74 5.32 19.89
CA ASN A 637 2.72 4.34 20.36
C ASN A 637 2.71 4.20 21.89
N PRO A 638 3.17 3.06 22.42
CA PRO A 638 3.57 2.97 23.82
C PRO A 638 4.63 4.06 24.10
N GLY A 639 4.69 4.59 25.33
CA GLY A 639 5.52 5.74 25.67
C GLY A 639 4.88 7.11 25.41
N TYR A 640 3.67 7.16 24.85
CA TYR A 640 3.03 8.44 24.51
C TYR A 640 1.56 8.56 24.95
N VAL A 641 1.12 9.81 25.17
CA VAL A 641 -0.29 10.23 25.17
C VAL A 641 -0.42 11.35 24.16
N VAL A 642 -1.45 11.32 23.32
CA VAL A 642 -1.72 12.37 22.34
C VAL A 642 -3.14 12.90 22.56
N TYR A 643 -3.30 14.21 22.44
CA TYR A 643 -4.59 14.91 22.51
C TYR A 643 -4.81 15.73 21.25
N GLN A 644 -5.94 15.53 20.59
CA GLN A 644 -6.31 16.19 19.34
C GLN A 644 -7.80 15.98 19.04
N GLU A 645 -8.53 17.07 18.82
CA GLU A 645 -9.97 17.08 18.54
C GLU A 645 -10.40 16.07 17.47
N GLY A 646 -11.27 15.14 17.84
CA GLY A 646 -11.83 14.13 16.94
C GLY A 646 -10.84 13.04 16.49
N MET A 647 -9.65 12.93 17.09
CA MET A 647 -8.63 11.95 16.72
C MET A 647 -8.00 11.21 17.91
N PHE A 648 -7.48 11.94 18.90
CA PHE A 648 -6.69 11.38 20.00
C PHE A 648 -7.12 11.96 21.36
N PRO A 649 -7.16 11.14 22.44
CA PRO A 649 -6.79 9.72 22.50
C PRO A 649 -7.82 8.78 21.86
N THR A 650 -8.99 9.29 21.45
CA THR A 650 -9.98 8.57 20.64
C THR A 650 -10.65 9.53 19.66
N ALA A 651 -11.33 9.00 18.64
CA ALA A 651 -12.11 9.80 17.69
C ALA A 651 -13.30 10.58 18.32
N ALA A 652 -13.61 10.35 19.61
CA ALA A 652 -14.65 11.04 20.36
C ALA A 652 -14.09 12.08 21.36
N TYR A 653 -12.79 12.38 21.33
CA TYR A 653 -12.21 13.44 22.16
C TYR A 653 -12.67 14.81 21.67
N THR A 654 -13.36 15.55 22.54
CA THR A 654 -13.84 16.92 22.29
C THR A 654 -13.31 17.92 23.32
N GLY A 655 -12.00 17.86 23.56
CA GLY A 655 -11.34 18.59 24.64
C GLY A 655 -10.38 19.69 24.17
N THR A 656 -10.18 19.88 22.86
CA THR A 656 -9.44 21.03 22.36
C THR A 656 -10.34 22.26 22.37
N GLN A 657 -9.78 23.41 22.72
CA GLN A 657 -10.43 24.72 22.61
C GLN A 657 -9.46 25.69 21.96
N ASP A 658 -9.88 26.47 20.98
CA ASP A 658 -9.03 27.51 20.42
C ASP A 658 -9.81 28.71 19.85
N THR A 659 -9.20 29.89 19.94
CA THR A 659 -9.71 31.13 19.35
C THR A 659 -8.53 32.08 19.17
N HIS A 660 -8.69 33.12 18.36
CA HIS A 660 -7.88 34.32 18.51
C HIS A 660 -8.65 35.41 19.25
N ILE A 661 -7.94 36.45 19.67
CA ILE A 661 -8.48 37.71 20.20
C ILE A 661 -7.77 38.87 19.49
N ILE A 662 -8.52 39.91 19.13
CA ILE A 662 -8.10 40.94 18.15
C ILE A 662 -8.36 42.35 18.68
N ILE A 663 -7.38 43.25 18.59
CA ILE A 663 -7.52 44.64 19.10
C ILE A 663 -8.48 45.52 18.26
N ASN A 664 -8.54 45.30 16.94
CA ASN A 664 -9.38 46.07 16.00
C ASN A 664 -10.87 45.99 16.37
N THR A 665 -11.31 44.77 16.67
CA THR A 665 -12.67 44.40 17.08
C THR A 665 -12.60 43.81 18.50
N ALA A 666 -12.20 44.65 19.47
CA ALA A 666 -11.81 44.22 20.82
C ALA A 666 -12.85 43.42 21.64
N ASP A 667 -14.12 43.46 21.25
CA ASP A 667 -15.21 42.68 21.85
C ASP A 667 -15.72 41.57 20.90
N SER A 668 -14.88 41.06 19.98
CA SER A 668 -15.22 39.94 19.07
C SER A 668 -14.67 38.59 19.54
N ASN A 669 -15.23 37.52 19.00
CA ASN A 669 -14.85 36.12 19.27
C ASN A 669 -14.79 35.31 17.96
N GLN A 670 -13.87 34.34 17.87
CA GLN A 670 -13.66 33.52 16.67
C GLN A 670 -13.56 32.01 16.98
N GLY A 671 -14.13 31.57 18.10
CA GLY A 671 -13.97 30.20 18.62
C GLY A 671 -14.63 29.07 17.83
N SER A 672 -15.39 29.35 16.77
CA SER A 672 -15.94 28.34 15.85
C SER A 672 -15.53 28.60 14.40
N SER A 673 -14.39 29.27 14.20
CA SER A 673 -13.74 29.43 12.90
C SER A 673 -12.89 28.19 12.60
N PRO A 674 -12.82 27.68 11.35
CA PRO A 674 -11.90 26.58 10.97
C PRO A 674 -10.41 26.98 11.01
N LEU A 675 -10.13 28.27 11.23
CA LEU A 675 -8.80 28.86 11.32
C LEU A 675 -8.77 29.90 12.45
N PHE A 676 -7.69 29.92 13.24
CA PHE A 676 -7.38 31.00 14.19
C PHE A 676 -6.06 31.68 13.83
N GLU A 677 -5.90 32.96 14.17
CA GLU A 677 -4.84 33.81 13.63
C GLU A 677 -3.89 34.37 14.71
N GLU A 678 -2.62 34.52 14.33
CA GLU A 678 -1.60 35.29 15.06
C GLU A 678 -1.03 36.37 14.13
N GLY A 679 -0.59 37.51 14.69
CA GLY A 679 0.16 38.53 13.96
C GLY A 679 -0.53 39.88 13.87
N ASP A 680 -0.11 40.72 12.92
CA ASP A 680 -0.74 42.02 12.62
C ASP A 680 -0.76 42.25 11.10
N TRP A 681 -1.97 42.46 10.57
CA TRP A 681 -2.21 42.73 9.15
C TRP A 681 -1.47 43.98 8.63
N ASN A 682 -1.32 45.01 9.47
CA ASN A 682 -0.85 46.35 9.10
C ASN A 682 0.42 46.80 9.88
N ALA A 683 1.10 45.90 10.58
CA ALA A 683 2.32 46.22 11.32
C ALA A 683 3.39 46.91 10.45
N PRO A 684 4.21 47.82 11.02
CA PRO A 684 4.30 48.16 12.44
C PRO A 684 3.35 49.31 12.88
N ASN A 685 2.43 49.75 12.01
CA ASN A 685 1.48 50.85 12.29
C ASN A 685 0.03 50.36 12.38
N GLY A 686 -0.16 49.06 12.64
CA GLY A 686 -1.46 48.40 12.63
C GLY A 686 -2.21 48.53 13.94
N TYR A 687 -3.54 48.45 13.83
CA TYR A 687 -4.46 48.18 14.94
C TYR A 687 -5.19 46.85 14.69
N ASP A 688 -4.59 45.93 13.95
CA ASP A 688 -5.15 44.60 13.62
C ASP A 688 -4.25 43.49 14.17
N HIS A 689 -3.78 43.72 15.39
CA HIS A 689 -3.01 42.78 16.21
C HIS A 689 -3.92 41.67 16.71
N LYS A 690 -3.47 40.42 16.54
CA LYS A 690 -4.14 39.19 16.97
C LYS A 690 -3.25 38.35 17.89
N GLU A 691 -3.87 37.76 18.91
CA GLU A 691 -3.25 36.83 19.85
C GLU A 691 -4.04 35.53 19.85
N ALA A 692 -3.38 34.39 19.78
CA ALA A 692 -4.05 33.09 19.75
C ALA A 692 -4.10 32.45 21.15
N LEU A 693 -5.23 31.83 21.47
CA LEU A 693 -5.47 31.04 22.70
C LEU A 693 -5.77 29.59 22.30
N LEU A 694 -5.17 28.63 23.00
CA LEU A 694 -5.28 27.20 22.69
C LEU A 694 -5.24 26.37 23.99
N GLY A 695 -6.25 25.54 24.22
CA GLY A 695 -6.38 24.66 25.37
C GLY A 695 -6.61 23.20 24.98
N PHE A 696 -6.28 22.29 25.91
CA PHE A 696 -6.59 20.86 25.82
C PHE A 696 -7.08 20.41 27.19
N ASP A 697 -8.26 19.78 27.25
CA ASP A 697 -8.69 19.03 28.43
C ASP A 697 -7.85 17.75 28.51
N ILE A 698 -6.86 17.75 29.41
CA ILE A 698 -5.93 16.63 29.60
C ILE A 698 -6.37 15.79 30.80
N ALA A 699 -6.48 14.48 30.60
CA ALA A 699 -6.68 13.55 31.69
C ALA A 699 -5.42 13.48 32.57
N ALA A 700 -5.60 13.25 33.86
CA ALA A 700 -4.50 13.00 34.80
C ALA A 700 -3.59 11.86 34.30
N LEU A 701 -2.27 12.00 34.51
CA LEU A 701 -1.31 10.95 34.15
C LEU A 701 -1.71 9.61 34.81
N PRO A 702 -1.72 8.48 34.06
CA PRO A 702 -2.05 7.20 34.64
C PRO A 702 -1.08 6.82 35.76
N ALA A 703 -1.58 6.15 36.81
CA ALA A 703 -0.79 5.84 38.00
C ALA A 703 0.51 5.07 37.66
N GLY A 704 1.64 5.60 38.13
CA GLY A 704 2.98 5.05 37.84
C GLY A 704 3.59 5.50 36.52
N LYS A 705 3.04 6.54 35.87
CA LYS A 705 3.66 7.24 34.74
C LYS A 705 4.24 8.59 35.15
N GLU A 706 5.38 8.96 34.57
CA GLU A 706 6.01 10.29 34.72
C GLU A 706 6.17 10.96 33.36
N LEU A 707 5.81 12.24 33.25
CA LEU A 707 6.04 13.06 32.06
C LEU A 707 7.56 13.27 31.86
N GLN A 708 8.09 12.79 30.73
CA GLN A 708 9.49 12.97 30.34
C GLN A 708 9.70 14.18 29.42
N GLY A 709 8.70 14.50 28.59
CA GLY A 709 8.72 15.66 27.71
C GLY A 709 7.40 15.84 26.97
N ALA A 710 7.29 16.92 26.22
CA ALA A 710 6.09 17.19 25.42
C ALA A 710 6.44 17.97 24.15
N THR A 711 5.54 17.87 23.16
CA THR A 711 5.55 18.66 21.94
C THR A 711 4.12 19.11 21.63
N LEU A 712 3.91 20.41 21.46
CA LEU A 712 2.67 21.00 20.98
C LEU A 712 2.87 21.42 19.53
N GLY A 713 2.03 20.93 18.62
CA GLY A 713 1.98 21.36 17.23
C GLY A 713 0.71 22.12 16.88
N VAL A 714 0.86 23.20 16.13
CA VAL A 714 -0.20 23.89 15.39
C VAL A 714 0.19 23.92 13.91
N PHE A 715 -0.78 23.73 13.01
CA PHE A 715 -0.50 23.69 11.57
C PHE A 715 -0.75 25.07 10.95
N PHE A 716 0.32 25.71 10.46
CA PHE A 716 0.26 26.97 9.74
C PHE A 716 -0.20 26.70 8.30
N ASP A 717 -1.44 27.06 7.99
CA ASP A 717 -2.09 26.71 6.72
C ASP A 717 -1.84 27.78 5.64
N SER A 718 -2.17 29.03 5.93
CA SER A 718 -2.11 30.17 5.00
C SER A 718 -1.77 31.49 5.70
N SER A 719 -1.60 32.56 4.90
CA SER A 719 -1.61 33.93 5.42
C SER A 719 -2.73 34.72 4.75
N ARG A 720 -3.68 35.23 5.55
CA ARG A 720 -4.93 35.86 5.09
C ARG A 720 -4.72 37.09 4.22
N ASN A 721 -3.61 37.81 4.41
CA ASN A 721 -3.21 38.96 3.58
C ASN A 721 -2.16 38.63 2.51
N GLY A 722 -1.75 37.35 2.39
CA GLY A 722 -0.71 36.90 1.46
C GLY A 722 0.71 37.35 1.83
N VAL A 723 0.93 37.87 3.05
CA VAL A 723 2.25 38.31 3.53
C VAL A 723 2.88 37.18 4.35
N TYR A 724 4.10 36.80 3.96
CA TYR A 724 4.84 35.67 4.54
C TYR A 724 6.22 36.13 5.02
N ASN A 725 6.35 36.46 6.31
CA ASN A 725 7.60 36.91 6.93
C ASN A 725 7.96 36.00 8.11
N ASP A 726 9.21 35.52 8.18
CA ASP A 726 9.67 34.78 9.35
C ASP A 726 9.73 35.67 10.59
N HIS A 727 9.17 35.16 11.69
CA HIS A 727 9.11 35.83 12.99
C HIS A 727 9.09 34.77 14.11
N THR A 728 9.33 35.20 15.35
CA THR A 728 9.33 34.33 16.53
C THR A 728 8.02 34.47 17.29
N VAL A 729 7.37 33.34 17.56
CA VAL A 729 6.25 33.25 18.53
C VAL A 729 6.67 32.46 19.75
N TYR A 730 6.06 32.79 20.88
CA TYR A 730 6.27 32.20 22.20
C TYR A 730 4.98 31.59 22.71
N ILE A 731 5.11 30.51 23.50
CA ILE A 731 4.01 29.99 24.30
C ILE A 731 4.07 30.54 25.73
N ARG A 732 2.90 30.87 26.27
CA ARG A 732 2.69 31.30 27.66
C ARG A 732 1.55 30.49 28.26
N GLN A 733 1.68 30.06 29.52
CA GLN A 733 0.58 29.47 30.27
C GLN A 733 -0.42 30.55 30.65
N VAL A 734 -1.71 30.30 30.42
CA VAL A 734 -2.80 31.22 30.79
C VAL A 734 -3.23 30.96 32.23
N MET A 735 -3.42 32.03 32.99
CA MET A 735 -3.69 31.99 34.44
C MET A 735 -5.18 32.18 34.78
N LYS A 736 -5.95 32.78 33.87
CA LYS A 736 -7.40 32.91 33.97
C LYS A 736 -8.10 31.91 33.08
N GLN A 737 -9.24 31.39 33.54
CA GLN A 737 -10.13 30.60 32.70
C GLN A 737 -10.70 31.49 31.58
N TRP A 738 -10.68 31.00 30.36
CA TRP A 738 -11.37 31.58 29.21
C TRP A 738 -12.25 30.51 28.57
N ASN A 739 -13.16 30.90 27.69
CA ASN A 739 -13.97 29.96 26.91
C ASN A 739 -13.84 30.29 25.43
N GLN A 740 -13.67 29.25 24.60
CA GLN A 740 -13.59 29.31 23.15
C GLN A 740 -14.65 30.20 22.51
N GLY A 741 -15.92 29.98 22.83
CA GLY A 741 -17.05 30.72 22.25
C GLY A 741 -17.53 30.16 20.91
N THR A 742 -18.49 30.85 20.30
CA THR A 742 -19.26 30.37 19.14
C THR A 742 -19.10 31.25 17.89
N GLY A 743 -18.20 32.23 17.93
CA GLY A 743 -18.00 33.16 16.82
C GLY A 743 -17.31 32.49 15.63
N CYS A 744 -17.86 32.67 14.43
CA CYS A 744 -17.30 32.13 13.19
C CYS A 744 -16.75 33.23 12.27
N CYS A 745 -16.00 32.80 11.24
CA CYS A 745 -15.38 33.65 10.21
C CYS A 745 -14.22 34.56 10.70
N SER A 746 -13.46 35.08 9.74
CA SER A 746 -12.39 36.05 9.95
C SER A 746 -12.87 37.29 10.72
N ASP A 747 -12.12 37.67 11.76
CA ASP A 747 -12.39 38.79 12.69
C ASP A 747 -13.72 38.76 13.48
N GLY A 748 -14.59 37.77 13.24
CA GLY A 748 -15.67 37.30 14.12
C GLY A 748 -16.87 38.24 14.42
N PRO A 749 -17.98 37.70 14.94
CA PRO A 749 -19.06 38.48 15.54
C PRO A 749 -18.67 39.01 16.94
N THR A 750 -19.50 39.89 17.50
CA THR A 750 -19.37 40.34 18.90
C THR A 750 -19.53 39.16 19.87
N ALA A 751 -18.58 39.03 20.80
CA ALA A 751 -18.53 38.02 21.84
C ALA A 751 -19.77 38.08 22.76
N GLN A 752 -20.35 36.91 23.03
CA GLN A 752 -21.43 36.73 24.00
C GLN A 752 -20.86 36.65 25.42
N THR A 753 -21.71 36.91 26.43
CA THR A 753 -21.31 36.78 27.85
C THR A 753 -20.71 35.41 28.13
N GLY A 754 -19.52 35.38 28.71
CA GLY A 754 -18.74 34.17 28.98
C GLY A 754 -17.69 33.83 27.93
N GLU A 755 -17.76 34.34 26.70
CA GLU A 755 -16.79 34.05 25.62
C GLU A 755 -15.50 34.89 25.76
N ALA A 756 -14.37 34.41 25.22
CA ALA A 756 -13.12 35.17 25.20
C ALA A 756 -13.14 36.30 24.15
N SER A 757 -12.51 37.43 24.48
CA SER A 757 -12.29 38.58 23.60
C SER A 757 -10.97 39.30 23.95
N TRP A 758 -10.62 40.36 23.23
CA TRP A 758 -9.41 41.15 23.53
C TRP A 758 -9.48 41.81 24.91
N ASN A 759 -10.66 42.27 25.32
CA ASN A 759 -10.85 42.94 26.60
C ASN A 759 -11.12 41.96 27.76
N TRP A 760 -11.66 40.77 27.48
CA TRP A 760 -12.19 39.86 28.50
C TRP A 760 -11.71 38.42 28.33
N ALA A 761 -11.29 37.79 29.44
CA ALA A 761 -11.10 36.34 29.49
C ALA A 761 -12.44 35.61 29.35
N ARG A 762 -13.49 36.19 29.96
CA ARG A 762 -14.89 35.81 29.78
C ARG A 762 -15.73 37.10 29.75
N GLN A 763 -16.32 37.41 28.60
CA GLN A 763 -17.03 38.67 28.34
C GLN A 763 -18.08 38.96 29.42
N ASN A 764 -18.05 40.18 29.97
CA ASN A 764 -18.91 40.65 31.08
C ASN A 764 -18.74 39.92 32.43
N GLU A 765 -17.85 38.93 32.56
CA GLU A 765 -17.61 38.18 33.79
C GLU A 765 -16.22 38.46 34.39
N GLU A 766 -15.17 38.32 33.58
CA GLU A 766 -13.78 38.45 34.01
C GLU A 766 -12.94 39.12 32.92
N ALA A 767 -12.46 40.33 33.21
CA ALA A 767 -11.58 41.09 32.34
C ALA A 767 -10.14 40.57 32.41
N TRP A 768 -9.40 40.71 31.30
CA TRP A 768 -7.93 40.65 31.37
C TRP A 768 -7.42 41.84 32.23
N GLU A 769 -6.32 41.66 32.96
CA GLU A 769 -5.66 42.75 33.70
C GLU A 769 -5.07 43.76 32.71
N ILE A 770 -4.53 43.27 31.59
CA ILE A 770 -4.16 44.09 30.44
C ILE A 770 -4.82 43.46 29.19
N PRO A 771 -5.63 44.22 28.42
CA PRO A 771 -6.26 43.74 27.19
C PRO A 771 -5.27 43.08 26.23
N GLY A 772 -5.67 41.97 25.62
CA GLY A 772 -4.81 41.06 24.88
C GLY A 772 -4.10 40.02 25.76
N ALA A 773 -4.50 39.85 27.03
CA ALA A 773 -3.88 38.94 28.01
C ALA A 773 -2.35 39.16 28.16
N TYR A 774 -1.97 40.34 28.65
CA TYR A 774 -0.56 40.69 28.94
C TYR A 774 -0.26 40.97 30.42
N GLY A 775 -1.26 40.94 31.29
CA GLY A 775 -1.07 41.16 32.73
C GLY A 775 -0.39 39.99 33.42
N SER A 776 0.24 40.29 34.56
CA SER A 776 0.88 39.29 35.42
C SER A 776 -0.08 38.29 36.08
N THR A 777 -1.38 38.63 36.09
CA THR A 777 -2.50 37.77 36.49
C THR A 777 -3.22 37.12 35.32
N ASP A 778 -2.87 37.45 34.08
CA ASP A 778 -3.46 36.88 32.85
C ASP A 778 -2.64 35.68 32.35
N ILE A 779 -1.31 35.81 32.37
CA ILE A 779 -0.34 34.82 31.90
C ILE A 779 0.84 34.70 32.88
N THR A 780 1.51 33.55 32.88
CA THR A 780 2.75 33.36 33.65
C THR A 780 3.86 34.31 33.20
N THR A 781 4.75 34.70 34.12
CA THR A 781 6.05 35.30 33.77
C THR A 781 6.80 34.43 32.74
N PRO A 782 7.51 35.02 31.79
CA PRO A 782 8.03 34.29 30.63
C PRO A 782 9.05 33.23 31.04
N SER A 783 8.83 31.99 30.60
CA SER A 783 9.95 31.10 30.29
C SER A 783 10.43 31.43 28.87
N PRO A 784 11.72 31.77 28.67
CA PRO A 784 12.27 32.03 27.34
C PRO A 784 12.47 30.76 26.49
N GLU A 785 12.11 29.58 27.01
CA GLU A 785 12.51 28.28 26.46
C GLU A 785 11.49 27.63 25.52
N VAL A 786 10.31 28.23 25.33
CA VAL A 786 9.23 27.68 24.47
C VAL A 786 8.85 28.69 23.39
N SER A 787 9.54 28.62 22.26
CA SER A 787 9.30 29.46 21.09
C SER A 787 9.48 28.68 19.78
N ALA A 788 8.96 29.25 18.69
CA ALA A 788 9.13 28.72 17.34
C ALA A 788 9.32 29.89 16.35
N VAL A 789 10.09 29.64 15.29
CA VAL A 789 10.26 30.58 14.16
C VAL A 789 9.51 30.04 12.95
N PHE A 790 8.61 30.84 12.41
CA PHE A 790 7.81 30.51 11.22
C PHE A 790 7.32 31.78 10.51
N GLY A 791 6.65 31.61 9.37
CA GLY A 791 5.94 32.67 8.66
C GLY A 791 6.38 32.85 7.20
N ALA A 792 7.60 32.49 6.81
CA ALA A 792 8.06 32.58 5.41
C ALA A 792 7.53 31.47 4.49
N ALA A 793 6.94 30.40 5.03
CA ALA A 793 6.37 29.28 4.27
C ALA A 793 5.18 28.65 4.99
N ALA A 794 4.03 28.59 4.29
CA ALA A 794 2.77 27.98 4.73
C ALA A 794 2.75 26.45 4.55
N GLN A 795 1.62 25.81 4.86
CA GLN A 795 1.38 24.36 4.76
C GLN A 795 2.39 23.52 5.58
N ARG A 796 2.62 23.91 6.83
CA ARG A 796 3.60 23.24 7.71
C ARG A 796 3.21 23.24 9.19
N TRP A 797 3.73 22.28 9.92
CA TRP A 797 3.69 22.32 11.38
C TRP A 797 4.63 23.39 11.94
N VAL A 798 4.15 24.06 12.99
CA VAL A 798 4.89 24.91 13.91
C VAL A 798 4.84 24.20 15.26
N THR A 799 6.01 23.77 15.74
CA THR A 799 6.13 22.87 16.90
C THR A 799 6.87 23.55 18.04
N PHE A 800 6.33 23.43 19.23
CA PHE A 800 6.88 23.91 20.49
C PHE A 800 7.17 22.72 21.39
N GLY A 801 8.24 22.77 22.18
CA GLY A 801 8.62 21.64 23.04
C GLY A 801 9.74 21.98 24.02
N GLY A 802 10.48 20.96 24.44
CA GLY A 802 11.59 21.11 25.38
C GLY A 802 11.15 21.24 26.85
N GLU A 803 12.12 21.52 27.71
CA GLU A 803 11.94 21.54 29.18
C GLU A 803 10.92 22.61 29.62
N GLY A 804 10.88 23.77 28.95
CA GLY A 804 9.89 24.81 29.23
C GLY A 804 8.43 24.37 29.04
N LEU A 805 8.13 23.56 28.01
CA LEU A 805 6.75 23.06 27.79
C LEU A 805 6.42 21.97 28.80
N LYS A 806 7.37 21.08 29.09
CA LYS A 806 7.27 20.08 30.16
C LYS A 806 6.93 20.75 31.51
N ASN A 807 7.65 21.80 31.86
CA ASN A 807 7.48 22.54 33.12
C ASN A 807 6.07 23.15 33.25
N ILE A 808 5.49 23.69 32.17
CA ILE A 808 4.10 24.18 32.17
C ILE A 808 3.12 23.04 32.50
N LEU A 809 3.26 21.91 31.80
CA LEU A 809 2.38 20.74 31.96
C LEU A 809 2.53 20.08 33.34
N ASP A 810 3.74 20.04 33.90
CA ASP A 810 3.98 19.61 35.28
C ASP A 810 3.19 20.48 36.27
N THR A 811 3.07 21.80 36.05
CA THR A 811 2.23 22.64 36.94
C THR A 811 0.76 22.24 36.94
N TRP A 812 0.25 21.69 35.84
CA TRP A 812 -1.12 21.21 35.71
C TRP A 812 -1.28 19.83 36.37
N PHE A 813 -0.38 18.89 36.09
CA PHE A 813 -0.43 17.53 36.66
C PHE A 813 -0.19 17.48 38.17
N TYR A 814 0.62 18.40 38.72
CA TYR A 814 0.85 18.52 40.16
C TYR A 814 -0.10 19.53 40.85
N GLU A 815 -1.16 19.98 40.17
CA GLU A 815 -2.18 20.93 40.68
C GLU A 815 -1.59 22.24 41.25
N ILE A 816 -0.40 22.64 40.79
CA ILE A 816 0.28 23.91 41.19
C ILE A 816 -0.49 25.10 40.60
N PHE A 817 -0.96 24.96 39.36
CA PHE A 817 -1.81 25.92 38.66
C PHE A 817 -2.90 25.20 37.87
N PRO A 818 -4.09 25.80 37.71
CA PRO A 818 -5.13 25.24 36.85
C PRO A 818 -4.68 25.22 35.38
N ASN A 819 -5.12 24.20 34.65
CA ASN A 819 -5.01 24.15 33.20
C ASN A 819 -6.06 25.10 32.59
N ASN A 820 -5.59 26.28 32.15
CA ASN A 820 -6.37 27.15 31.25
C ASN A 820 -5.70 27.23 29.86
N GLY A 821 -4.90 26.24 29.48
CA GLY A 821 -4.20 26.23 28.20
C GLY A 821 -3.10 27.30 28.04
N PHE A 822 -2.93 27.71 26.79
CA PHE A 822 -1.80 28.43 26.26
C PHE A 822 -2.23 29.71 25.53
N LYS A 823 -1.36 30.72 25.56
CA LYS A 823 -1.35 31.85 24.62
C LYS A 823 -0.16 31.72 23.68
N ILE A 824 -0.37 31.95 22.38
CA ILE A 824 0.67 32.02 21.34
C ILE A 824 0.78 33.48 20.89
N THR A 825 1.98 34.06 20.98
CA THR A 825 2.23 35.51 20.86
C THR A 825 3.63 35.81 20.35
N GLN A 826 3.86 36.91 19.60
CA GLN A 826 5.23 37.41 19.32
C GLN A 826 5.85 38.18 20.52
N CYS A 827 5.08 38.42 21.59
CA CYS A 827 5.54 39.18 22.74
C CYS A 827 6.45 38.38 23.68
N GLU A 828 7.73 38.78 23.73
CA GLU A 828 8.76 38.11 24.53
C GLU A 828 8.51 38.20 26.05
N GLY A 829 7.89 39.27 26.57
CA GLY A 829 7.70 39.50 28.01
C GLY A 829 6.33 40.04 28.46
N VAL A 830 6.03 39.83 29.75
CA VAL A 830 4.86 40.40 30.44
C VAL A 830 5.02 41.92 30.50
N GLY A 831 4.03 42.66 29.98
CA GLY A 831 4.06 44.13 29.91
C GLY A 831 5.15 44.74 29.01
N THR A 832 5.83 43.96 28.16
CA THR A 832 6.79 44.50 27.18
C THR A 832 6.15 44.95 25.88
N CYS A 833 4.91 44.51 25.62
CA CYS A 833 4.07 44.96 24.52
C CYS A 833 2.97 45.86 25.07
N THR A 834 2.86 47.09 24.55
CA THR A 834 1.78 48.03 24.90
C THR A 834 0.71 47.98 23.81
N PRO A 835 -0.55 47.60 24.10
CA PRO A 835 -1.63 47.68 23.11
C PRO A 835 -1.77 49.10 22.51
N GLY A 836 -1.58 49.23 21.20
CA GLY A 836 -1.80 50.47 20.45
C GLY A 836 -0.61 51.44 20.36
N GLU A 837 0.59 51.06 20.84
CA GLU A 837 1.84 51.72 20.40
C GLU A 837 2.37 51.05 19.11
N ALA A 838 3.38 51.63 18.45
CA ALA A 838 3.96 51.04 17.24
C ALA A 838 4.73 49.75 17.59
N ASN A 839 4.01 48.62 17.59
CA ASN A 839 4.49 47.34 18.08
C ASN A 839 5.64 46.76 17.24
N THR A 840 6.47 45.94 17.87
CA THR A 840 7.54 45.17 17.23
C THR A 840 7.05 43.96 16.43
N TYR A 841 5.74 43.86 16.21
CA TYR A 841 5.12 42.76 15.47
C TYR A 841 5.61 42.74 14.01
N ILE A 842 5.83 41.54 13.50
CA ILE A 842 6.18 41.33 12.10
C ILE A 842 4.88 41.22 11.29
N GLN A 843 4.79 42.01 10.22
CA GLN A 843 3.59 42.08 9.38
C GLN A 843 3.22 40.71 8.79
N GLY A 844 1.96 40.34 8.97
CA GLY A 844 1.34 39.11 8.47
C GLY A 844 0.13 38.75 9.32
N ALA A 845 -0.85 38.08 8.72
CA ALA A 845 -2.02 37.54 9.42
C ALA A 845 -1.99 36.02 9.21
N TYR A 846 -1.42 35.30 10.17
CA TYR A 846 -0.97 33.92 9.99
C TYR A 846 -2.05 32.94 10.46
N ASP A 847 -2.63 32.18 9.53
CA ASP A 847 -3.74 31.27 9.78
C ASP A 847 -3.24 29.90 10.28
N PHE A 848 -3.71 29.48 11.44
CA PHE A 848 -3.53 28.14 11.99
C PHE A 848 -4.81 27.33 11.93
N CYS A 849 -4.72 26.04 11.60
CA CYS A 849 -5.86 25.11 11.68
C CYS A 849 -6.40 25.02 13.12
N SER A 850 -7.69 25.28 13.30
CA SER A 850 -8.41 25.12 14.57
C SER A 850 -8.82 23.67 14.85
N SER A 851 -9.41 23.44 16.02
CA SER A 851 -10.17 22.23 16.36
C SER A 851 -11.39 22.00 15.44
N GLU A 852 -11.96 23.02 14.80
CA GLU A 852 -13.03 22.88 13.79
C GLU A 852 -12.51 22.56 12.38
N HIS A 853 -11.20 22.64 12.11
CA HIS A 853 -10.65 22.50 10.76
C HIS A 853 -11.06 21.18 10.06
N GLY A 854 -11.37 21.25 8.75
CA GLY A 854 -11.96 20.14 8.00
C GLY A 854 -11.04 18.94 7.75
N ASP A 855 -9.74 19.17 7.59
CA ASP A 855 -8.73 18.11 7.67
C ASP A 855 -8.37 17.90 9.14
N VAL A 856 -8.92 16.83 9.73
CA VAL A 856 -8.67 16.44 11.12
C VAL A 856 -7.18 16.26 11.41
N THR A 857 -6.37 15.87 10.43
CA THR A 857 -4.93 15.58 10.62
C THR A 857 -4.04 16.81 10.68
N ARG A 858 -4.61 18.01 10.57
CA ARG A 858 -3.94 19.31 10.73
C ARG A 858 -4.35 20.07 11.99
N ARG A 859 -5.37 19.59 12.70
CA ARG A 859 -5.88 20.22 13.93
C ARG A 859 -4.79 20.29 15.01
N PRO A 860 -4.88 21.20 16.00
CA PRO A 860 -3.87 21.33 17.05
C PRO A 860 -3.68 20.00 17.80
N VAL A 861 -2.41 19.66 18.07
CA VAL A 861 -2.05 18.38 18.69
C VAL A 861 -1.05 18.55 19.80
N LEU A 862 -1.36 18.00 20.97
CA LEU A 862 -0.46 17.94 22.12
C LEU A 862 0.02 16.49 22.31
N VAL A 863 1.32 16.29 22.13
CA VAL A 863 2.02 15.01 22.30
C VAL A 863 2.78 15.04 23.63
N LEU A 864 2.52 14.05 24.49
CA LEU A 864 3.21 13.85 25.76
C LEU A 864 4.06 12.58 25.68
N ASN A 865 5.36 12.69 25.96
CA ASN A 865 6.25 11.55 26.18
C ASN A 865 6.23 11.20 27.67
N ILE A 866 5.96 9.95 28.00
CA ILE A 866 5.68 9.46 29.34
C ILE A 866 6.36 8.10 29.57
N ASN A 867 7.08 7.98 30.69
CA ASN A 867 7.74 6.73 31.07
C ASN A 867 6.95 5.96 32.14
N ARG A 868 7.01 4.62 32.11
CA ARG A 868 6.60 3.71 33.20
C ARG A 868 7.82 2.94 33.68
N ALA A 869 7.94 2.77 34.99
CA ALA A 869 8.98 1.90 35.52
C ALA A 869 8.83 0.44 35.05
N PRO A 870 9.93 -0.26 34.73
CA PRO A 870 9.90 -1.66 34.30
C PRO A 870 9.26 -2.55 35.36
N LYS A 871 8.65 -3.65 34.96
CA LYS A 871 8.16 -4.67 35.88
C LYS A 871 9.11 -5.85 35.90
N VAL A 872 9.52 -6.27 37.09
CA VAL A 872 10.42 -7.42 37.31
C VAL A 872 9.72 -8.45 38.18
N THR A 873 9.70 -9.69 37.71
CA THR A 873 9.35 -10.87 38.51
C THR A 873 10.49 -11.88 38.39
N VAL A 874 10.79 -12.59 39.47
CA VAL A 874 11.84 -13.63 39.49
C VAL A 874 11.21 -14.95 39.89
N THR A 875 11.63 -16.03 39.24
CA THR A 875 11.22 -17.41 39.48
C THR A 875 12.46 -18.26 39.77
N PRO A 876 12.48 -19.04 40.88
CA PRO A 876 11.52 -19.01 41.99
C PRO A 876 11.58 -17.69 42.77
N ALA A 877 10.43 -17.20 43.24
CA ALA A 877 10.28 -15.84 43.80
C ALA A 877 10.82 -15.64 45.23
N GLY A 878 11.33 -16.69 45.85
CA GLY A 878 11.78 -16.71 47.25
C GLY A 878 10.65 -16.66 48.29
N PRO A 879 10.98 -16.79 49.59
CA PRO A 879 12.30 -17.15 50.11
C PRO A 879 12.69 -18.59 49.75
N LEU A 880 13.97 -18.82 49.49
CA LEU A 880 14.56 -20.14 49.25
C LEU A 880 15.37 -20.57 50.47
N ALA A 881 15.47 -21.87 50.72
CA ALA A 881 16.28 -22.41 51.80
C ALA A 881 16.95 -23.72 51.37
N ALA A 882 18.19 -23.93 51.81
CA ALA A 882 18.92 -25.19 51.62
C ALA A 882 19.95 -25.41 52.75
N GLN A 883 20.45 -26.64 52.85
CA GLN A 883 21.45 -27.04 53.84
C GLN A 883 22.79 -27.34 53.17
N LEU A 884 23.89 -26.82 53.75
CA LEU A 884 25.24 -26.95 53.19
C LEU A 884 25.84 -28.35 53.45
N CYS A 885 25.25 -29.36 52.82
CA CYS A 885 25.70 -30.76 52.84
C CYS A 885 26.74 -31.08 51.74
N PHE A 886 27.06 -30.09 50.89
CA PHE A 886 28.04 -30.17 49.81
C PHE A 886 28.95 -28.92 49.84
N PRO A 887 30.10 -28.91 49.15
CA PRO A 887 31.02 -27.77 49.15
C PRO A 887 30.41 -26.43 48.68
N ALA A 888 29.36 -26.49 47.87
CA ALA A 888 28.51 -25.34 47.55
C ALA A 888 27.10 -25.80 47.12
N ILE A 889 26.11 -24.92 47.28
CA ILE A 889 24.73 -25.09 46.79
C ILE A 889 24.46 -24.01 45.75
N ALA A 890 23.83 -24.35 44.63
CA ALA A 890 23.45 -23.39 43.60
C ALA A 890 21.93 -23.32 43.39
N PHE A 891 21.44 -22.12 43.06
CA PHE A 891 20.05 -21.85 42.66
C PHE A 891 20.03 -21.23 41.27
N ASP A 892 19.26 -21.84 40.36
CA ASP A 892 18.94 -21.25 39.06
C ASP A 892 17.72 -20.31 39.20
N LEU A 893 17.91 -19.05 38.83
CA LEU A 893 16.91 -17.99 38.87
C LEU A 893 16.63 -17.50 37.45
N ALA A 894 15.35 -17.28 37.13
CA ALA A 894 14.89 -16.71 35.88
C ALA A 894 13.99 -15.50 36.15
N ALA A 895 14.33 -14.36 35.57
CA ALA A 895 13.52 -13.15 35.60
C ALA A 895 12.62 -13.04 34.37
N THR A 896 11.35 -12.71 34.58
CA THR A 896 10.49 -12.13 33.54
C THR A 896 10.45 -10.63 33.76
N VAL A 897 11.01 -9.90 32.80
CA VAL A 897 11.01 -8.43 32.77
C VAL A 897 10.11 -7.95 31.64
N THR A 898 9.32 -6.93 31.88
CA THR A 898 8.46 -6.31 30.87
C THR A 898 8.43 -4.81 31.07
N ASP A 899 8.62 -4.07 30.00
CA ASP A 899 8.35 -2.65 30.00
C ASP A 899 6.94 -2.34 29.51
N GLY A 900 6.34 -1.25 29.98
CA GLY A 900 5.00 -0.86 29.56
C GLY A 900 4.98 -0.03 28.28
N ASP A 901 5.99 0.80 28.10
CA ASP A 901 6.17 1.79 27.03
C ASP A 901 7.12 1.29 25.92
N GLY A 902 7.65 0.08 26.06
CA GLY A 902 8.38 -0.65 25.02
C GLY A 902 9.89 -0.40 25.02
N ASP A 903 10.40 0.26 26.06
CA ASP A 903 11.78 0.69 26.13
C ASP A 903 12.78 -0.49 26.24
N PRO A 904 14.00 -0.37 25.65
CA PRO A 904 15.02 -1.40 25.73
C PRO A 904 15.51 -1.66 27.17
N LEU A 905 15.18 -2.83 27.71
CA LEU A 905 15.52 -3.18 29.09
C LEU A 905 16.96 -3.69 29.27
N THR A 906 17.69 -3.06 30.19
CA THR A 906 18.96 -3.56 30.72
C THR A 906 18.70 -4.32 32.02
N ILE A 907 19.20 -5.57 32.12
CA ILE A 907 19.04 -6.43 33.30
C ILE A 907 20.38 -6.58 34.01
N ALA A 908 20.39 -6.39 35.32
CA ALA A 908 21.54 -6.61 36.18
C ALA A 908 21.16 -7.48 37.38
N TRP A 909 22.05 -8.39 37.77
CA TRP A 909 21.90 -9.21 38.98
C TRP A 909 23.00 -8.90 39.98
N THR A 910 22.65 -8.82 41.25
CA THR A 910 23.61 -8.69 42.37
C THR A 910 23.28 -9.71 43.46
N SER A 911 24.27 -10.03 44.29
CA SER A 911 24.10 -10.90 45.46
C SER A 911 24.83 -10.30 46.66
N THR A 912 24.29 -10.45 47.86
CA THR A 912 24.97 -10.02 49.11
C THR A 912 26.16 -10.92 49.50
N GLY A 913 26.31 -12.09 48.86
CA GLY A 913 27.45 -12.99 49.04
C GLY A 913 27.42 -14.18 48.06
N GLY A 914 28.33 -15.14 48.23
CA GLY A 914 28.49 -16.26 47.30
C GLY A 914 29.04 -15.85 45.93
N THR A 915 28.95 -16.75 44.95
CA THR A 915 29.32 -16.53 43.54
C THR A 915 28.06 -16.41 42.70
N LEU A 916 28.00 -15.40 41.83
CA LEU A 916 26.85 -15.14 40.95
C LEU A 916 27.32 -15.18 39.49
N THR A 917 26.66 -16.00 38.67
CA THR A 917 26.92 -16.12 37.23
C THR A 917 25.65 -15.75 36.46
N VAL A 918 25.68 -14.65 35.73
CA VAL A 918 24.59 -14.24 34.82
C VAL A 918 24.69 -15.04 33.53
N GLY A 919 23.56 -15.56 33.05
CA GLY A 919 23.48 -16.33 31.81
C GLY A 919 23.28 -15.47 30.56
N ASP A 920 23.18 -16.15 29.43
CA ASP A 920 22.76 -15.58 28.14
C ASP A 920 21.51 -16.35 27.69
N PRO A 921 20.30 -15.75 27.70
CA PRO A 921 20.01 -14.33 27.95
C PRO A 921 20.18 -13.87 29.42
N PRO A 922 20.43 -12.56 29.66
CA PRO A 922 20.67 -11.98 30.99
C PRO A 922 19.43 -11.96 31.91
N THR A 923 18.28 -12.44 31.42
CA THR A 923 17.12 -12.82 32.24
C THR A 923 17.40 -14.03 33.14
N THR A 924 18.54 -14.70 33.01
CA THR A 924 18.89 -15.88 33.83
C THR A 924 20.13 -15.64 34.69
N ALA A 925 20.16 -16.20 35.89
CA ALA A 925 21.32 -16.17 36.77
C ALA A 925 21.41 -17.43 37.64
N ASN A 926 22.62 -17.93 37.85
CA ASN A 926 22.94 -18.98 38.81
C ASN A 926 23.66 -18.37 40.01
N ALA A 927 23.11 -18.58 41.22
CA ALA A 927 23.68 -18.07 42.47
C ALA A 927 24.14 -19.23 43.35
N ALA A 928 25.43 -19.29 43.66
CA ALA A 928 26.07 -20.40 44.37
C ALA A 928 26.71 -19.95 45.70
N PHE A 929 26.50 -20.73 46.76
CA PHE A 929 26.88 -20.40 48.14
C PHE A 929 27.65 -21.55 48.80
N ASP A 930 28.81 -21.25 49.38
CA ASP A 930 29.77 -22.17 50.00
C ASP A 930 29.90 -21.98 51.53
N ALA A 931 29.05 -21.14 52.12
CA ALA A 931 29.02 -20.84 53.54
C ALA A 931 27.60 -20.73 54.08
N ILE A 932 27.45 -20.95 55.39
CA ILE A 932 26.20 -20.78 56.15
C ILE A 932 25.91 -19.28 56.29
N GLY A 933 24.69 -18.85 56.00
CA GLY A 933 24.29 -17.45 56.09
C GLY A 933 22.95 -17.13 55.43
N GLU A 934 22.49 -15.90 55.65
CA GLU A 934 21.35 -15.31 54.95
C GLU A 934 21.87 -14.45 53.80
N TYR A 935 21.41 -14.75 52.58
CA TYR A 935 21.80 -14.07 51.36
C TYR A 935 20.58 -13.46 50.66
N VAL A 936 20.80 -12.40 49.89
CA VAL A 936 19.77 -11.81 49.03
C VAL A 936 20.36 -11.69 47.64
N VAL A 937 19.66 -12.25 46.66
CA VAL A 937 19.95 -12.07 45.23
C VAL A 937 18.91 -11.10 44.66
N THR A 938 19.37 -10.00 44.09
CA THR A 938 18.52 -8.94 43.55
C THR A 938 18.62 -8.92 42.03
N CYS A 939 17.49 -9.03 41.34
CA CYS A 939 17.37 -8.74 39.91
C CYS A 939 16.88 -7.30 39.74
N THR A 940 17.57 -6.49 38.96
CA THR A 940 17.17 -5.12 38.61
C THR A 940 17.01 -5.02 37.10
N ALA A 941 15.86 -4.50 36.65
CA ALA A 941 15.67 -4.06 35.27
C ALA A 941 15.62 -2.54 35.20
N SER A 942 16.23 -1.97 34.17
CA SER A 942 16.30 -0.53 33.91
C SER A 942 15.88 -0.26 32.46
N ASP A 943 15.00 0.70 32.25
CA ASP A 943 14.64 1.25 30.93
C ASP A 943 15.68 2.29 30.43
N GLY A 944 16.59 2.73 31.32
CA GLY A 944 17.57 3.79 31.08
C GLY A 944 17.25 5.14 31.75
N ILE A 945 16.00 5.33 32.17
CA ILE A 945 15.43 6.46 32.90
C ILE A 945 15.17 6.08 34.37
N THR A 946 14.42 5.00 34.59
CA THR A 946 14.06 4.42 35.89
C THR A 946 14.48 2.95 35.99
N SER A 947 14.43 2.40 37.21
CA SER A 947 14.72 0.98 37.42
C SER A 947 13.87 0.38 38.54
N THR A 948 13.57 -0.90 38.38
CA THR A 948 12.80 -1.71 39.34
C THR A 948 13.61 -2.93 39.73
N SER A 949 13.69 -3.19 41.04
CA SER A 949 14.40 -4.33 41.61
C SER A 949 13.45 -5.34 42.23
N LYS A 950 13.82 -6.63 42.16
CA LYS A 950 13.14 -7.74 42.83
C LYS A 950 14.16 -8.61 43.56
N ASP A 951 14.00 -8.69 44.88
CA ASP A 951 14.82 -9.50 45.77
C ASP A 951 14.29 -10.94 45.88
N VAL A 952 15.23 -11.89 45.95
CA VAL A 952 15.05 -13.29 46.33
C VAL A 952 15.94 -13.53 47.56
N ALA A 953 15.32 -13.73 48.72
CA ALA A 953 16.03 -14.12 49.94
C ALA A 953 16.37 -15.62 49.90
N ILE A 954 17.58 -15.98 50.32
CA ILE A 954 18.13 -17.34 50.30
C ILE A 954 18.81 -17.63 51.64
N SER A 955 18.28 -18.60 52.39
CA SER A 955 18.85 -19.05 53.67
C SER A 955 19.68 -20.33 53.46
N ILE A 956 20.98 -20.27 53.76
CA ILE A 956 21.85 -21.44 53.81
C ILE A 956 22.12 -21.80 55.26
N THR A 957 21.67 -22.98 55.66
CA THR A 957 21.80 -23.49 57.04
C THR A 957 22.80 -24.64 57.12
N GLU A 958 23.23 -24.97 58.33
CA GLU A 958 24.09 -26.13 58.60
C GLU A 958 23.41 -27.43 58.17
N CYS A 959 24.19 -28.37 57.63
CA CYS A 959 23.68 -29.71 57.34
C CYS A 959 23.39 -30.45 58.65
N THR A 960 22.16 -30.92 58.82
CA THR A 960 21.77 -31.73 59.99
C THR A 960 22.23 -33.16 59.80
N ASN A 961 23.38 -33.50 60.37
CA ASN A 961 23.97 -34.84 60.26
C ASN A 961 23.21 -35.89 61.09
N THR A 962 22.83 -36.99 60.47
CA THR A 962 22.21 -38.17 61.11
C THR A 962 23.24 -39.27 61.25
N ALA A 963 23.73 -39.54 62.46
CA ALA A 963 24.83 -40.50 62.66
C ALA A 963 24.54 -41.89 62.05
N PRO A 964 25.54 -42.55 61.43
CA PRO A 964 25.36 -43.81 60.72
C PRO A 964 24.85 -44.92 61.63
N THR A 965 24.09 -45.84 61.04
CA THR A 965 23.62 -47.06 61.71
C THR A 965 24.56 -48.22 61.41
N VAL A 966 24.87 -49.02 62.43
CA VAL A 966 25.65 -50.26 62.29
C VAL A 966 25.05 -51.39 63.12
N ALA A 967 24.96 -52.58 62.53
CA ALA A 967 24.53 -53.81 63.18
C ALA A 967 25.53 -54.94 62.91
N LEU A 968 25.87 -55.71 63.95
CA LEU A 968 26.76 -56.88 63.87
C LEU A 968 25.97 -58.18 63.66
N ASP A 969 26.52 -59.08 62.85
CA ASP A 969 26.11 -60.48 62.73
C ASP A 969 27.33 -61.40 62.87
N PRO A 970 27.39 -62.32 63.86
CA PRO A 970 26.43 -62.47 64.96
C PRO A 970 26.50 -61.30 65.97
N ALA A 971 25.34 -60.83 66.42
CA ALA A 971 25.22 -59.75 67.42
C ALA A 971 25.66 -60.14 68.84
N GLY A 972 25.92 -61.43 69.07
CA GLY A 972 26.26 -62.00 70.38
C GLY A 972 25.05 -62.21 71.33
N PRO A 973 25.27 -62.87 72.48
CA PRO A 973 26.51 -63.53 72.88
C PRO A 973 26.80 -64.76 72.03
N VAL A 974 28.06 -64.92 71.61
CA VAL A 974 28.57 -66.11 70.91
C VAL A 974 29.32 -66.98 71.92
N SER A 975 29.16 -68.30 71.87
CA SER A 975 29.98 -69.22 72.68
C SER A 975 30.66 -70.26 71.79
N ILE A 976 31.96 -70.47 72.00
CA ILE A 976 32.80 -71.39 71.23
C ILE A 976 33.71 -72.21 72.15
N GLU A 977 33.93 -73.48 71.83
CA GLU A 977 34.75 -74.39 72.65
C GLU A 977 36.21 -74.43 72.16
N LEU A 978 37.16 -74.37 73.09
CA LEU A 978 38.59 -74.48 72.81
C LEU A 978 39.04 -75.95 72.88
N CYS A 979 38.60 -76.76 71.91
CA CYS A 979 39.00 -78.18 71.77
C CYS A 979 40.40 -78.35 71.13
N GLY A 980 41.27 -77.33 71.19
CA GLY A 980 42.57 -77.28 70.50
C GLY A 980 43.39 -76.05 70.92
N ALA A 981 44.35 -75.62 70.09
CA ALA A 981 45.22 -74.49 70.42
C ALA A 981 44.59 -73.11 70.18
N THR A 982 43.57 -73.01 69.32
CA THR A 982 42.85 -71.76 68.99
C THR A 982 41.41 -72.03 68.60
N ALA A 983 40.53 -71.05 68.76
CA ALA A 983 39.16 -71.01 68.23
C ALA A 983 38.91 -69.68 67.49
N SER A 984 38.10 -69.67 66.43
CA SER A 984 37.89 -68.48 65.59
C SER A 984 36.42 -68.24 65.28
N GLN A 985 36.00 -66.98 65.20
CA GLN A 985 34.65 -66.56 64.84
C GLN A 985 34.70 -65.44 63.79
N SER A 986 33.83 -65.52 62.78
CA SER A 986 33.61 -64.47 61.77
C SER A 986 32.46 -63.55 62.19
N PHE A 987 32.62 -62.25 61.91
CA PHE A 987 31.63 -61.20 62.11
C PHE A 987 31.47 -60.38 60.82
N ALA A 988 30.24 -59.96 60.53
CA ALA A 988 29.92 -59.00 59.49
C ALA A 988 29.18 -57.81 60.10
N ALA A 989 29.39 -56.63 59.53
CA ALA A 989 28.70 -55.40 59.89
C ALA A 989 27.81 -54.96 58.72
N THR A 990 26.51 -54.78 58.99
CA THR A 990 25.62 -54.07 58.07
C THR A 990 25.65 -52.60 58.45
N VAL A 991 25.94 -51.72 57.49
CA VAL A 991 26.09 -50.28 57.71
C VAL A 991 25.18 -49.50 56.77
N SER A 992 24.56 -48.44 57.27
CA SER A 992 23.71 -47.55 56.47
C SER A 992 23.66 -46.15 57.06
N ASP A 993 23.72 -45.14 56.20
CA ASP A 993 23.56 -43.74 56.55
C ASP A 993 22.23 -43.20 56.00
N PRO A 994 21.41 -42.48 56.79
CA PRO A 994 20.25 -41.77 56.29
C PRO A 994 20.60 -40.57 55.37
N ASP A 995 21.82 -40.03 55.47
CA ASP A 995 22.24 -38.85 54.75
C ASP A 995 22.94 -39.23 53.43
N GLU A 996 22.28 -38.99 52.29
CA GLU A 996 22.81 -39.34 50.97
C GLU A 996 24.11 -38.56 50.63
N GLY A 997 25.14 -39.30 50.20
CA GLY A 997 26.40 -38.74 49.70
C GLY A 997 27.58 -38.73 50.69
N GLN A 998 27.35 -39.07 51.96
CA GLN A 998 28.42 -39.22 52.95
C GLN A 998 29.25 -40.50 52.74
N THR A 999 30.52 -40.50 53.16
CA THR A 999 31.45 -41.63 52.93
C THR A 999 31.71 -42.42 54.20
N LEU A 1000 31.11 -43.63 54.28
CA LEU A 1000 31.25 -44.50 55.45
C LEU A 1000 32.59 -45.23 55.53
N THR A 1001 33.22 -45.19 56.72
CA THR A 1001 34.47 -45.87 57.06
C THR A 1001 34.27 -46.77 58.27
N ALA A 1002 34.52 -48.08 58.12
CA ALA A 1002 34.40 -49.07 59.19
C ALA A 1002 35.77 -49.51 59.75
N THR A 1003 35.87 -49.68 61.06
CA THR A 1003 37.07 -50.13 61.78
C THR A 1003 36.71 -51.15 62.85
N TRP A 1004 37.59 -52.12 63.12
CA TRP A 1004 37.31 -53.26 63.99
C TRP A 1004 38.34 -53.40 65.10
N SER A 1005 37.90 -53.83 66.28
CA SER A 1005 38.73 -54.14 67.44
C SER A 1005 38.15 -55.31 68.25
N ALA A 1006 38.99 -55.95 69.07
CA ALA A 1006 38.56 -56.93 70.05
C ALA A 1006 39.34 -56.74 71.36
N THR A 1007 38.74 -57.08 72.50
CA THR A 1007 39.40 -56.99 73.81
C THR A 1007 40.48 -58.05 74.04
N GLY A 1008 40.53 -59.07 73.18
CA GLY A 1008 41.60 -60.05 73.08
C GLY A 1008 41.46 -60.89 71.81
N GLY A 1009 42.47 -61.72 71.54
CA GLY A 1009 42.60 -62.41 70.25
C GLY A 1009 43.17 -61.52 69.13
N THR A 1010 43.30 -62.09 67.93
CA THR A 1010 43.78 -61.36 66.74
C THR A 1010 42.63 -61.09 65.79
N VAL A 1011 42.44 -59.82 65.40
CA VAL A 1011 41.41 -59.37 64.44
C VAL A 1011 42.03 -59.21 63.06
N VAL A 1012 41.40 -59.81 62.05
CA VAL A 1012 41.70 -59.57 60.63
C VAL A 1012 40.43 -59.05 59.96
N ALA A 1013 40.45 -57.80 59.49
CA ALA A 1013 39.29 -57.12 58.95
C ALA A 1013 39.46 -56.74 57.46
N ASP A 1014 38.35 -56.79 56.73
CA ASP A 1014 38.21 -56.34 55.35
C ASP A 1014 36.90 -55.54 55.24
N GLY A 1015 37.02 -54.20 55.25
CA GLY A 1015 35.89 -53.28 55.28
C GLY A 1015 34.88 -53.59 56.39
N THR A 1016 33.68 -54.02 56.00
CA THR A 1016 32.57 -54.35 56.91
C THR A 1016 32.54 -55.82 57.32
N SER A 1017 33.64 -56.57 57.22
CA SER A 1017 33.77 -57.94 57.75
C SER A 1017 35.05 -58.11 58.56
N ALA A 1018 35.02 -58.98 59.57
CA ALA A 1018 36.21 -59.35 60.34
C ALA A 1018 36.17 -60.80 60.83
N ILE A 1019 37.35 -61.41 60.96
CA ILE A 1019 37.54 -62.69 61.64
C ILE A 1019 38.38 -62.43 62.89
N VAL A 1020 37.94 -62.97 64.03
CA VAL A 1020 38.64 -62.88 65.31
C VAL A 1020 39.04 -64.27 65.78
N THR A 1021 40.31 -64.45 66.14
CA THR A 1021 40.88 -65.72 66.60
C THR A 1021 41.39 -65.59 68.02
N PHE A 1022 40.95 -66.51 68.89
CA PHE A 1022 41.25 -66.58 70.31
C PHE A 1022 42.10 -67.82 70.60
N ASP A 1023 43.03 -67.70 71.54
CA ASP A 1023 44.02 -68.73 71.92
C ASP A 1023 43.91 -69.14 73.41
N ALA A 1024 42.93 -68.61 74.14
CA ALA A 1024 42.67 -68.92 75.54
C ALA A 1024 41.16 -68.93 75.84
N VAL A 1025 40.81 -69.65 76.91
CA VAL A 1025 39.48 -69.65 77.54
C VAL A 1025 39.26 -68.31 78.26
N GLY A 1026 38.12 -67.67 78.03
CA GLY A 1026 37.82 -66.35 78.56
C GLY A 1026 36.62 -65.66 77.88
N GLU A 1027 36.23 -64.51 78.43
CA GLU A 1027 35.21 -63.63 77.87
C GLU A 1027 35.88 -62.49 77.09
N TYR A 1028 35.42 -62.26 75.86
CA TYR A 1028 35.93 -61.27 74.94
C TYR A 1028 34.79 -60.42 74.36
N GLU A 1029 35.11 -59.24 73.86
CA GLU A 1029 34.17 -58.36 73.15
C GLU A 1029 34.78 -57.99 71.80
N VAL A 1030 34.01 -58.12 70.73
CA VAL A 1030 34.38 -57.71 69.37
C VAL A 1030 33.55 -56.50 68.98
N THR A 1031 34.20 -55.40 68.63
CA THR A 1031 33.54 -54.12 68.33
C THR A 1031 33.86 -53.67 66.90
N VAL A 1032 32.82 -53.22 66.19
CA VAL A 1032 32.96 -52.45 64.95
C VAL A 1032 32.59 -50.99 65.23
N SER A 1033 33.33 -50.04 64.67
CA SER A 1033 33.08 -48.60 64.73
C SER A 1033 32.99 -48.04 63.32
N VAL A 1034 31.91 -47.33 63.02
CA VAL A 1034 31.60 -46.82 61.68
C VAL A 1034 31.41 -45.31 61.74
N SER A 1035 32.12 -44.56 60.91
CA SER A 1035 32.06 -43.10 60.82
C SER A 1035 31.71 -42.64 59.41
N ASP A 1036 30.91 -41.58 59.32
CA ASP A 1036 30.53 -40.81 58.14
C ASP A 1036 31.52 -39.65 57.82
N GLY A 1037 32.43 -39.36 58.77
CA GLY A 1037 33.35 -38.22 58.76
C GLY A 1037 33.03 -37.12 59.79
N ILE A 1038 31.85 -37.15 60.41
CA ILE A 1038 31.32 -36.16 61.36
C ILE A 1038 30.93 -36.84 62.69
N ALA A 1039 30.13 -37.90 62.63
CA ALA A 1039 29.73 -38.76 63.74
C ALA A 1039 30.42 -40.14 63.67
N THR A 1040 30.20 -40.96 64.70
CA THR A 1040 30.68 -42.35 64.73
C THR A 1040 29.76 -43.18 65.61
N THR A 1041 29.33 -44.34 65.10
CA THR A 1041 28.48 -45.29 65.81
C THR A 1041 29.20 -46.63 65.95
N THR A 1042 29.01 -47.31 67.07
CA THR A 1042 29.64 -48.61 67.34
C THR A 1042 28.61 -49.70 67.60
N ALA A 1043 28.98 -50.94 67.25
CA ALA A 1043 28.27 -52.14 67.67
C ALA A 1043 29.28 -53.14 68.25
N THR A 1044 28.88 -53.86 69.29
CA THR A 1044 29.74 -54.79 70.04
C THR A 1044 29.03 -56.12 70.26
N ALA A 1045 29.73 -57.23 70.03
CA ALA A 1045 29.27 -58.58 70.30
C ALA A 1045 30.17 -59.24 71.37
N ALA A 1046 29.55 -59.84 72.39
CA ALA A 1046 30.25 -60.63 73.41
C ALA A 1046 30.55 -62.06 72.92
N VAL A 1047 31.73 -62.58 73.27
CA VAL A 1047 32.23 -63.90 72.87
C VAL A 1047 32.81 -64.65 74.07
N SER A 1048 32.22 -65.79 74.42
CA SER A 1048 32.65 -66.66 75.51
C SER A 1048 33.39 -67.89 74.95
N VAL A 1049 34.67 -68.03 75.29
CA VAL A 1049 35.51 -69.18 74.91
C VAL A 1049 35.63 -70.11 76.10
N VAL A 1050 35.22 -71.38 75.98
CA VAL A 1050 35.11 -72.35 77.11
C VAL A 1050 35.92 -73.65 76.91
N GLU A 1051 36.18 -74.40 78.00
CA GLU A 1051 36.88 -75.69 77.96
C GLU A 1051 36.02 -76.82 77.37
N CYS A 1052 36.66 -77.75 76.66
CA CYS A 1052 36.04 -78.84 75.88
C CYS A 1052 35.75 -80.10 76.72
N ALA A 1053 34.61 -80.77 76.50
CA ALA A 1053 34.19 -81.98 77.24
C ALA A 1053 34.17 -83.24 76.36
N GLY A 1054 35.05 -84.22 76.66
CA GLY A 1054 35.23 -85.43 75.84
C GLY A 1054 35.53 -86.73 76.61
N VAL A 1055 35.61 -87.85 75.90
CA VAL A 1055 35.84 -89.21 76.41
C VAL A 1055 37.20 -89.75 75.94
N GLN A 1056 37.97 -90.39 76.83
CA GLN A 1056 39.27 -90.99 76.46
C GLN A 1056 39.17 -92.47 76.06
N LEU A 1057 39.61 -92.78 74.83
CA LEU A 1057 39.55 -94.11 74.22
C LEU A 1057 40.90 -94.55 73.67
N TYR A 1058 41.21 -95.84 73.73
CA TYR A 1058 42.29 -96.47 72.95
C TYR A 1058 41.69 -97.51 72.03
N VAL A 1059 41.38 -97.05 70.81
CA VAL A 1059 40.67 -97.86 69.83
C VAL A 1059 41.50 -99.06 69.41
N GLY A 1060 40.87 -100.23 69.46
CA GLY A 1060 41.41 -101.55 69.14
C GLY A 1060 41.89 -102.38 70.34
N ASP A 1061 42.06 -101.81 71.55
CA ASP A 1061 42.39 -102.55 72.79
C ASP A 1061 41.12 -103.23 73.36
N ALA A 1062 40.55 -104.14 72.57
CA ALA A 1062 39.26 -104.78 72.83
C ALA A 1062 39.24 -105.65 74.09
N ASN A 1063 40.39 -106.21 74.50
CA ASN A 1063 40.51 -106.99 75.74
C ASN A 1063 41.01 -106.17 76.95
N CYS A 1064 41.27 -104.87 76.75
CA CYS A 1064 41.63 -103.90 77.79
C CYS A 1064 42.98 -104.20 78.47
N SER A 1065 43.94 -104.77 77.73
CA SER A 1065 45.28 -105.12 78.22
C SER A 1065 46.30 -104.00 78.10
N LYS A 1066 45.96 -102.90 77.39
CA LYS A 1066 46.86 -101.81 76.97
C LYS A 1066 47.92 -102.23 75.93
N ALA A 1067 47.78 -103.42 75.37
CA ALA A 1067 48.55 -103.90 74.23
C ALA A 1067 47.60 -104.18 73.06
N LEU A 1068 47.91 -103.65 71.88
CA LEU A 1068 47.22 -103.99 70.64
C LEU A 1068 47.83 -105.26 70.07
N ASP A 1069 47.17 -106.41 70.25
CA ASP A 1069 47.63 -107.67 69.65
C ASP A 1069 46.48 -108.58 69.16
N ILE A 1070 46.82 -109.81 68.75
CA ILE A 1070 45.84 -110.76 68.19
C ILE A 1070 44.74 -111.15 69.19
N ALA A 1071 45.01 -111.07 70.49
CA ALA A 1071 44.03 -111.35 71.54
C ALA A 1071 42.86 -110.34 71.52
N ASP A 1072 43.06 -109.12 71.04
CA ASP A 1072 42.00 -108.11 70.88
C ASP A 1072 41.07 -108.46 69.73
N ALA A 1073 41.62 -108.81 68.57
CA ALA A 1073 40.82 -109.30 67.45
C ALA A 1073 40.06 -110.59 67.81
N ILE A 1074 40.68 -111.48 68.60
CA ILE A 1074 39.99 -112.64 69.17
C ILE A 1074 38.88 -112.20 70.13
N CYS A 1075 39.08 -111.15 70.92
CA CYS A 1075 38.07 -110.65 71.86
C CYS A 1075 36.87 -110.01 71.15
N ILE A 1076 37.07 -109.26 70.06
CA ILE A 1076 35.97 -108.78 69.20
C ILE A 1076 35.18 -109.98 68.64
N LEU A 1077 35.87 -111.01 68.13
CA LEU A 1077 35.21 -112.22 67.62
C LEU A 1077 34.50 -113.04 68.73
N GLY A 1078 35.03 -113.04 69.96
CA GLY A 1078 34.40 -113.63 71.14
C GLY A 1078 33.15 -112.86 71.58
N TYR A 1079 33.21 -111.53 71.59
CA TYR A 1079 32.05 -110.65 71.81
C TYR A 1079 30.92 -110.97 70.83
N LEU A 1080 31.24 -111.16 69.54
CA LEU A 1080 30.26 -111.46 68.51
C LEU A 1080 29.74 -112.90 68.59
N PHE A 1081 30.64 -113.89 68.54
CA PHE A 1081 30.31 -115.29 68.24
C PHE A 1081 30.59 -116.29 69.37
N GLY A 1082 31.24 -115.86 70.46
CA GLY A 1082 31.51 -116.69 71.63
C GLY A 1082 30.24 -117.12 72.40
N PRO A 1083 30.34 -118.14 73.27
CA PRO A 1083 29.27 -118.49 74.21
C PRO A 1083 29.05 -117.37 75.24
N GLU A 1084 27.91 -117.36 75.92
CA GLU A 1084 27.60 -116.37 76.99
C GLU A 1084 28.61 -116.38 78.15
N SER A 1085 29.38 -117.45 78.32
CA SER A 1085 30.44 -117.57 79.32
C SER A 1085 31.80 -117.01 78.88
N ASP A 1086 31.91 -116.48 77.66
CA ASP A 1086 33.14 -115.84 77.18
C ASP A 1086 33.33 -114.48 77.88
N ALA A 1087 34.52 -114.23 78.42
CA ALA A 1087 34.84 -112.98 79.11
C ALA A 1087 34.63 -111.75 78.19
N CYS A 1088 34.82 -111.92 76.88
CA CYS A 1088 34.64 -110.87 75.90
C CYS A 1088 33.18 -110.52 75.62
N LYS A 1089 32.19 -111.24 76.16
CA LYS A 1089 30.77 -110.82 76.15
C LYS A 1089 30.46 -109.63 77.07
N SER A 1090 31.42 -109.18 77.88
CA SER A 1090 31.28 -107.99 78.73
C SER A 1090 32.59 -107.18 78.78
N PRO A 1091 32.95 -106.50 77.67
CA PRO A 1091 34.19 -105.72 77.57
C PRO A 1091 34.16 -104.44 78.40
N CYS A 1092 35.34 -103.87 78.69
CA CYS A 1092 35.44 -102.63 79.48
C CYS A 1092 34.86 -101.39 78.76
N CYS A 1093 34.95 -101.36 77.44
CA CYS A 1093 34.50 -100.25 76.60
C CYS A 1093 34.14 -100.77 75.21
N LEU A 1094 32.88 -100.60 74.81
CA LEU A 1094 32.41 -101.08 73.51
C LEU A 1094 32.90 -100.18 72.36
N ALA A 1095 33.07 -98.88 72.62
CA ALA A 1095 33.64 -97.92 71.67
C ALA A 1095 35.12 -98.17 71.30
N GLN A 1096 35.83 -99.03 72.04
CA GLN A 1096 37.20 -99.42 71.65
C GLN A 1096 37.23 -100.64 70.74
N MET A 1097 36.12 -101.37 70.63
CA MET A 1097 36.00 -102.49 69.69
C MET A 1097 35.64 -102.04 68.27
N ASP A 1098 35.06 -100.85 68.11
CA ASP A 1098 34.82 -100.23 66.80
C ASP A 1098 36.12 -99.59 66.31
N THR A 1099 36.79 -100.26 65.37
CA THR A 1099 38.09 -99.85 64.81
C THR A 1099 37.98 -99.28 63.40
N ASN A 1100 36.77 -99.28 62.85
CA ASN A 1100 36.45 -98.79 61.53
C ASN A 1100 35.59 -97.50 61.52
N ASP A 1101 35.14 -97.04 62.69
CA ASP A 1101 34.26 -95.88 62.90
C ASP A 1101 32.89 -96.07 62.22
N SER A 1102 32.28 -97.24 62.46
CA SER A 1102 30.94 -97.58 61.95
C SER A 1102 29.82 -97.26 62.93
N ASN A 1103 30.14 -96.92 64.18
CA ASN A 1103 29.24 -96.81 65.31
C ASN A 1103 28.60 -98.16 65.70
N ALA A 1104 29.26 -99.26 65.37
CA ALA A 1104 28.88 -100.63 65.67
C ALA A 1104 30.12 -101.49 65.96
N VAL A 1105 29.91 -102.65 66.60
CA VAL A 1105 30.95 -103.68 66.70
C VAL A 1105 30.51 -104.85 65.85
N ASP A 1106 31.22 -105.12 64.77
CA ASP A 1106 30.98 -106.27 63.90
C ASP A 1106 32.29 -106.95 63.41
N ILE A 1107 32.17 -107.89 62.45
CA ILE A 1107 33.31 -108.67 61.98
C ILE A 1107 34.34 -107.80 61.21
N ALA A 1108 33.93 -106.67 60.64
CA ALA A 1108 34.80 -105.74 59.95
C ALA A 1108 35.81 -105.09 60.90
N ASP A 1109 35.49 -104.93 62.18
CA ASP A 1109 36.42 -104.43 63.19
C ASP A 1109 37.54 -105.40 63.49
N ALA A 1110 37.19 -106.67 63.72
CA ALA A 1110 38.19 -107.72 63.87
C ALA A 1110 39.09 -107.81 62.63
N ILE A 1111 38.53 -107.64 61.42
CA ILE A 1111 39.28 -107.65 60.17
C ILE A 1111 40.19 -106.42 60.05
N ARG A 1112 39.73 -105.22 60.42
CA ARG A 1112 40.52 -103.98 60.33
C ARG A 1112 41.63 -103.94 61.36
N LEU A 1113 41.36 -104.37 62.59
CA LEU A 1113 42.38 -104.58 63.63
C LEU A 1113 43.44 -105.62 63.20
N LEU A 1114 43.04 -106.77 62.65
CA LEU A 1114 44.00 -107.73 62.07
C LEU A 1114 44.78 -107.13 60.89
N SER A 1115 44.16 -106.25 60.10
CA SER A 1115 44.83 -105.58 58.98
C SER A 1115 45.88 -104.58 59.46
N TYR A 1116 45.55 -103.81 60.50
CA TYR A 1116 46.47 -102.93 61.22
C TYR A 1116 47.67 -103.70 61.81
N LEU A 1117 47.43 -104.85 62.44
CA LEU A 1117 48.48 -105.67 63.07
C LEU A 1117 49.41 -106.39 62.07
N PHE A 1118 48.90 -106.89 60.94
CA PHE A 1118 49.65 -107.83 60.08
C PHE A 1118 49.98 -107.35 58.68
N VAL A 1119 49.32 -106.31 58.15
CA VAL A 1119 49.55 -105.80 56.78
C VAL A 1119 49.73 -104.27 56.71
N ASN A 1120 50.08 -103.62 57.83
CA ASN A 1120 50.24 -102.16 57.95
C ASN A 1120 48.99 -101.36 57.53
N GLY A 1121 47.79 -101.88 57.85
CA GLY A 1121 46.56 -101.11 57.76
C GLY A 1121 46.45 -100.01 58.83
N ASP A 1122 45.41 -99.19 58.72
CA ASP A 1122 45.03 -98.16 59.69
C ASP A 1122 43.78 -98.58 60.49
N MET A 1123 43.54 -97.91 61.62
CA MET A 1123 42.26 -97.92 62.35
C MET A 1123 41.66 -96.50 62.34
N LYS A 1124 40.39 -96.36 62.72
CA LYS A 1124 39.72 -95.06 62.87
C LYS A 1124 39.32 -94.78 64.31
N GLY A 1125 39.46 -93.53 64.75
CA GLY A 1125 38.82 -93.01 65.96
C GLY A 1125 37.41 -92.48 65.65
N PRO A 1126 36.56 -92.25 66.68
CA PRO A 1126 35.14 -91.87 66.48
C PRO A 1126 34.89 -90.49 65.84
N ASP A 1127 35.94 -89.66 65.74
CA ASP A 1127 35.96 -88.39 65.00
C ASP A 1127 36.46 -88.57 63.54
N ALA A 1128 36.41 -89.80 63.02
CA ALA A 1128 37.05 -90.26 61.78
C ALA A 1128 38.59 -90.07 61.69
N SER A 1129 39.27 -89.68 62.78
CA SER A 1129 40.74 -89.53 62.81
C SER A 1129 41.44 -90.86 62.50
N THR A 1130 42.63 -90.77 61.90
CA THR A 1130 43.36 -91.97 61.43
C THR A 1130 44.37 -92.41 62.48
N ILE A 1131 44.24 -93.65 62.94
CA ILE A 1131 45.11 -94.27 63.93
C ILE A 1131 46.10 -95.20 63.23
N MET A 1132 47.37 -94.88 63.39
CA MET A 1132 48.55 -95.56 62.86
C MET A 1132 49.44 -96.01 64.04
N PRO A 1133 50.41 -96.92 63.84
CA PRO A 1133 51.28 -97.39 64.93
C PRO A 1133 52.05 -96.30 65.70
N ALA A 1134 52.22 -95.11 65.14
CA ALA A 1134 52.91 -93.98 65.78
C ALA A 1134 52.00 -93.12 66.69
N ASN A 1135 50.68 -93.17 66.52
CA ASN A 1135 49.69 -92.44 67.33
C ASN A 1135 48.64 -93.37 67.96
N ALA A 1136 48.93 -94.66 68.10
CA ALA A 1136 48.11 -95.59 68.88
C ALA A 1136 48.29 -95.32 70.39
N GLY A 1137 47.17 -95.13 71.11
CA GLY A 1137 47.14 -94.88 72.55
C GLY A 1137 45.79 -94.34 73.02
N CYS A 1138 45.67 -93.94 74.30
CA CYS A 1138 44.50 -93.21 74.79
C CYS A 1138 44.45 -91.81 74.15
N HIS A 1139 43.36 -91.46 73.46
CA HIS A 1139 43.08 -90.10 72.96
C HIS A 1139 41.75 -89.58 73.46
N LEU A 1140 41.64 -88.27 73.65
CA LEU A 1140 40.41 -87.58 74.02
C LEU A 1140 39.61 -87.24 72.77
N TYR A 1141 38.41 -87.80 72.66
CA TYR A 1141 37.46 -87.54 71.57
C TYR A 1141 36.28 -86.71 72.10
N PRO A 1142 35.69 -85.78 71.31
CA PRO A 1142 34.52 -85.03 71.73
C PRO A 1142 33.36 -85.97 72.10
N GLN A 1143 32.60 -85.62 73.14
CA GLN A 1143 31.49 -86.45 73.63
C GLN A 1143 30.42 -86.76 72.57
N PRO A 1144 30.07 -85.87 71.60
CA PRO A 1144 29.09 -86.19 70.55
C PRO A 1144 29.53 -87.30 69.60
N ASP A 1145 30.85 -87.45 69.39
CA ASP A 1145 31.42 -88.36 68.40
C ASP A 1145 31.52 -89.81 68.95
N VAL A 1146 31.61 -89.97 70.27
CA VAL A 1146 31.66 -91.28 70.94
C VAL A 1146 30.25 -91.84 71.19
N THR A 1147 29.70 -92.52 70.18
CA THR A 1147 28.31 -93.04 70.21
C THR A 1147 28.16 -94.38 70.94
N LEU A 1148 29.18 -95.24 70.92
CA LEU A 1148 29.14 -96.57 71.56
C LEU A 1148 29.41 -96.49 73.06
N PRO A 1149 28.76 -97.33 73.89
CA PRO A 1149 28.89 -97.25 75.34
C PRO A 1149 30.29 -97.65 75.82
N CYS A 1150 30.94 -96.74 76.54
CA CYS A 1150 32.25 -96.96 77.16
C CYS A 1150 32.11 -96.92 78.68
N ALA A 1151 32.08 -98.08 79.34
CA ALA A 1151 31.80 -98.17 80.78
C ALA A 1151 32.99 -97.74 81.67
N ARG A 1152 34.21 -97.70 81.10
CA ARG A 1152 35.44 -97.20 81.70
C ARG A 1152 36.32 -96.59 80.60
N SER A 1153 36.96 -95.46 80.87
CA SER A 1153 37.86 -94.79 79.92
C SER A 1153 39.27 -95.37 79.93
N CYS A 1154 40.02 -95.19 78.83
CA CYS A 1154 41.35 -95.80 78.64
C CYS A 1154 42.39 -95.59 79.78
N PRO A 1155 42.49 -94.40 80.41
CA PRO A 1155 43.44 -94.19 81.50
C PRO A 1155 43.14 -95.04 82.75
N GLU A 1156 41.89 -95.50 82.92
CA GLU A 1156 41.34 -96.04 84.16
C GLU A 1156 41.20 -97.57 84.19
N TYR A 1157 41.80 -98.28 83.22
CA TYR A 1157 41.93 -99.76 83.26
C TYR A 1157 43.02 -100.23 84.22
#